data_AF-A0A6P2BVF1-F1
#
_entry.id   AF-A0A6P2BVF1-F1
#
_cell.length_a   1.000
_cell.length_b   1.000
_cell.length_c   1.000
_cell.angle_alpha   90.00
_cell.angle_beta   90.00
_cell.angle_gamma   90.00
#
_symmetry.space_group_name_H-M   'P 1'
#
loop_
_entity.id
_entity.type
_entity.pdbx_description
1 polymer ?
#
loop_
_entity_poly.entity_id
_entity_poly.type
_entity_poly.pdbx_seq_one_letter_code
_entity_poly.pdbx_strand_id
1 'polypeptide(L)'
;MTQATLPSPAARPDGAPLTTGRGAALYIGALFGPGLLLLPGLAAAEAGPASVLAWAGLLVLSGLFAAVFSALGRRFTSAGGVIGYVGAGLGARAATVTGWSFLTGVVAGAPVVCLIGAGYVTELTGGGRPERALIAAALLIAVLALAAGGLRTSAYAQLVLVALLLVVVIVAVAGSAPASHAANWTPFAPHGWQAIGHAASTLMLSFVGWEAVAPLTARFADPARQLPRVVGIALAVTSAAYLGLAIATVSVLGSGAGTSAPLAALLRTAVGPAGTAAAAVAAIVLTLGAVNAYVTGAAAMSGELARPTGQARAGTAGDSATEGPARPAPRFLAAIACFGFALIALYGFGLASPAALVAIPTTLFLVVYLGCMTSAVRVLSGRARLAAAPAAVIVAVVLGYCGWALLAALAVALASFLARPLMTAISRRGRAAAGAVLVSHSSRLCSVYPWRAGMSDPRRSVCSMNFPKRNSGRRSRPECAGHAREAGEQERDPELAAYMSWVASTVGEHGWAISGRHGDREAPPWAYSVGMWLSCQAPELVVCGLPVEIAAALINAIGARIADGERFGPGDVLDDIFPSGAAARAAHPAGRVIRGVVPQGDRRTALLTFRPVEIDWRAPGRLLAISDTFYGMVRPPYLQVVWSDGNRRFPWEPGFHAGFGGLQPLLWLPRDDNPPSAWTRLDQLT
;
A
#
# COMPACT_ATOMS: atom_id res chain seq x y z
N MET A 1 3.36 43.06 32.52
CA MET A 1 4.02 41.79 32.88
C MET A 1 2.94 40.76 33.20
N THR A 2 2.61 39.89 32.25
CA THR A 2 2.13 38.50 32.45
C THR A 2 1.83 37.92 31.07
N GLN A 3 2.85 37.32 30.45
CA GLN A 3 2.67 36.47 29.28
C GLN A 3 1.92 35.21 29.73
N ALA A 4 0.73 34.99 29.17
CA ALA A 4 0.05 33.71 29.25
C ALA A 4 0.85 32.70 28.42
N THR A 5 1.67 31.90 29.11
CA THR A 5 2.36 30.73 28.57
C THR A 5 1.33 29.75 28.02
N LEU A 6 1.26 29.62 26.70
CA LEU A 6 0.55 28.54 26.04
C LEU A 6 1.18 27.20 26.46
N PRO A 7 0.37 26.18 26.80
CA PRO A 7 0.89 24.89 27.22
C PRO A 7 1.68 24.26 26.07
N SER A 8 2.91 23.81 26.37
CA SER A 8 3.68 22.96 25.45
C SER A 8 2.82 21.77 25.03
N PRO A 9 2.79 21.41 23.73
CA PRO A 9 2.07 20.22 23.30
C PRO A 9 2.67 19.02 24.00
N ALA A 10 1.86 18.36 24.83
CA ALA A 10 2.21 17.16 25.55
C ALA A 10 2.84 16.13 24.59
N ALA A 11 4.09 15.77 24.85
CA ALA A 11 4.69 14.59 24.29
C ALA A 11 3.79 13.39 24.65
N ARG A 12 3.09 12.82 23.67
CA ARG A 12 2.39 11.55 23.83
C ARG A 12 3.33 10.40 23.43
N PRO A 13 3.31 9.27 24.16
CA PRO A 13 4.17 8.12 23.91
C PRO A 13 3.71 7.32 22.67
N ASP A 14 4.66 6.59 22.07
CA ASP A 14 4.57 5.61 20.97
C ASP A 14 4.79 6.15 19.53
N GLY A 15 6.00 6.19 18.98
CA GLY A 15 7.31 5.76 19.47
C GLY A 15 8.39 6.42 18.64
N ALA A 16 9.56 6.66 19.26
CA ALA A 16 10.69 7.32 18.64
C ALA A 16 11.00 6.77 17.22
N PRO A 17 11.40 7.63 16.27
CA PRO A 17 11.77 7.19 14.92
C PRO A 17 12.78 6.04 14.99
N LEU A 18 12.63 5.07 14.10
CA LEU A 18 13.47 3.87 14.11
C LEU A 18 14.93 4.26 13.90
N THR A 19 15.78 3.87 14.85
CA THR A 19 17.23 3.98 14.69
C THR A 19 17.73 2.92 13.71
N THR A 20 18.90 3.14 13.12
CA THR A 20 19.51 2.19 12.17
C THR A 20 19.65 0.79 12.77
N GLY A 21 20.07 0.68 14.04
CA GLY A 21 20.20 -0.62 14.71
C GLY A 21 18.87 -1.33 14.94
N ARG A 22 17.83 -0.60 15.39
CA ARG A 22 16.49 -1.17 15.57
C ARG A 22 15.88 -1.57 14.22
N GLY A 23 16.07 -0.76 13.19
CA GLY A 23 15.64 -1.07 11.83
C GLY A 23 16.32 -2.31 11.25
N ALA A 24 17.64 -2.42 11.40
CA ALA A 24 18.41 -3.57 10.96
C ALA A 24 17.92 -4.85 11.63
N ALA A 25 17.69 -4.84 12.94
CA ALA A 25 17.17 -6.01 13.63
C ALA A 25 15.74 -6.40 13.21
N LEU A 26 14.86 -5.42 12.95
CA LEU A 26 13.53 -5.71 12.42
C LEU A 26 13.61 -6.34 11.02
N TYR A 27 14.54 -5.88 10.18
CA TYR A 27 14.74 -6.46 8.85
C TYR A 27 15.35 -7.86 8.96
N ILE A 28 16.38 -8.04 9.78
CA ILE A 28 16.98 -9.35 10.05
C ILE A 28 15.92 -10.31 10.59
N GLY A 29 15.07 -9.88 11.52
CA GLY A 29 13.99 -10.71 12.06
C GLY A 29 12.87 -11.01 11.07
N ALA A 30 12.68 -10.18 10.04
CA ALA A 30 11.76 -10.46 8.94
C ALA A 30 12.36 -11.45 7.92
N LEU A 31 13.69 -11.43 7.74
CA LEU A 31 14.43 -12.31 6.83
C LEU A 31 14.83 -13.65 7.45
N PHE A 32 15.02 -13.69 8.77
CA PHE A 32 15.15 -14.93 9.54
C PHE A 32 13.79 -15.57 9.70
N GLY A 33 13.38 -16.23 8.61
CA GLY A 33 12.25 -17.10 8.61
C GLY A 33 12.57 -18.48 9.20
N PRO A 34 11.53 -19.32 9.33
CA PRO A 34 11.63 -20.74 9.63
C PRO A 34 12.49 -21.52 8.64
N GLY A 35 12.74 -20.94 7.46
CA GLY A 35 13.59 -21.52 6.44
C GLY A 35 15.02 -21.79 6.91
N LEU A 36 15.55 -20.99 7.85
CA LEU A 36 16.86 -21.20 8.48
C LEU A 36 16.95 -22.55 9.21
N LEU A 37 15.85 -23.04 9.75
CA LEU A 37 15.83 -24.27 10.53
C LEU A 37 15.96 -25.49 9.61
N LEU A 38 15.03 -25.66 8.67
CA LEU A 38 14.96 -26.91 7.89
C LEU A 38 15.67 -26.86 6.53
N LEU A 39 15.69 -25.70 5.85
CA LEU A 39 16.04 -25.67 4.43
C LEU A 39 17.50 -26.02 4.10
N PRO A 40 18.52 -25.73 4.93
CA PRO A 40 19.88 -26.20 4.67
C PRO A 40 19.95 -27.73 4.53
N GLY A 41 19.21 -28.46 5.38
CA GLY A 41 19.14 -29.92 5.35
C GLY A 41 18.39 -30.44 4.14
N LEU A 42 17.26 -29.84 3.79
CA LEU A 42 16.51 -30.21 2.58
C LEU A 42 17.31 -29.94 1.30
N ALA A 43 17.98 -28.79 1.20
CA ALA A 43 18.80 -28.45 0.05
C ALA A 43 20.01 -29.39 -0.08
N ALA A 44 20.65 -29.76 1.03
CA ALA A 44 21.71 -30.76 1.04
C ALA A 44 21.19 -32.15 0.65
N ALA A 45 19.96 -32.53 1.05
CA ALA A 45 19.34 -33.77 0.59
C ALA A 45 19.05 -33.77 -0.92
N GLU A 46 18.60 -32.64 -1.47
CA GLU A 46 18.24 -32.51 -2.89
C GLU A 46 19.47 -32.40 -3.80
N ALA A 47 20.44 -31.54 -3.46
CA ALA A 47 21.57 -31.23 -4.33
C ALA A 47 22.95 -31.69 -3.79
N GLY A 48 23.01 -32.27 -2.59
CA GLY A 48 24.27 -32.61 -1.95
C GLY A 48 25.11 -31.36 -1.61
N PRO A 49 26.45 -31.47 -1.64
CA PRO A 49 27.35 -30.33 -1.41
C PRO A 49 27.14 -29.16 -2.37
N ALA A 50 26.70 -29.44 -3.61
CA ALA A 50 26.39 -28.43 -4.61
C ALA A 50 25.25 -27.47 -4.19
N SER A 51 24.45 -27.82 -3.18
CA SER A 51 23.44 -26.92 -2.58
C SER A 51 24.01 -25.58 -2.09
N VAL A 52 25.30 -25.53 -1.74
CA VAL A 52 26.00 -24.29 -1.35
C VAL A 52 26.01 -23.28 -2.50
N LEU A 53 26.06 -23.74 -3.77
CA LEU A 53 25.96 -22.86 -4.93
C LEU A 53 24.57 -22.26 -5.09
N ALA A 54 23.51 -23.04 -4.78
CA ALA A 54 22.14 -22.53 -4.77
C ALA A 54 21.98 -21.45 -3.69
N TRP A 55 22.51 -21.67 -2.49
CA TRP A 55 22.56 -20.66 -1.44
C TRP A 55 23.29 -19.39 -1.89
N ALA A 56 24.52 -19.52 -2.40
CA ALA A 56 25.30 -18.37 -2.85
C ALA A 56 24.57 -17.57 -3.94
N GLY A 57 23.98 -18.24 -4.94
CA GLY A 57 23.22 -17.60 -6.01
C GLY A 57 21.97 -16.87 -5.50
N LEU A 58 21.22 -17.49 -4.59
CA LEU A 58 20.03 -16.86 -4.00
C LEU A 58 20.38 -15.71 -3.04
N LEU A 59 21.54 -15.75 -2.39
CA LEU A 59 22.02 -14.64 -1.57
C LEU A 59 22.37 -13.41 -2.42
N VAL A 60 22.97 -13.63 -3.60
CA VAL A 60 23.15 -12.56 -4.60
C VAL A 60 21.80 -12.03 -5.07
N LEU A 61 20.85 -12.91 -5.38
CA LEU A 61 19.48 -12.53 -5.76
C LEU A 61 18.78 -11.73 -4.66
N SER A 62 18.97 -12.10 -3.38
CA SER A 62 18.45 -11.39 -2.21
C SER A 62 18.98 -9.95 -2.15
N GLY A 63 20.24 -9.72 -2.52
CA GLY A 63 20.79 -8.37 -2.67
C GLY A 63 20.10 -7.56 -3.78
N LEU A 64 19.73 -8.21 -4.89
CA LEU A 64 18.94 -7.56 -5.95
C LEU A 64 17.52 -7.22 -5.45
N PHE A 65 16.85 -8.15 -4.76
CA PHE A 65 15.55 -7.90 -4.14
C PHE A 65 15.61 -6.73 -3.19
N ALA A 66 16.61 -6.69 -2.31
CA ALA A 66 16.82 -5.63 -1.37
C ALA A 66 16.92 -4.25 -2.04
N ALA A 67 17.68 -4.15 -3.13
CA ALA A 67 17.81 -2.92 -3.91
C ALA A 67 16.48 -2.52 -4.57
N VAL A 68 15.75 -3.48 -5.16
CA VAL A 68 14.48 -3.23 -5.85
C VAL A 68 13.37 -2.86 -4.88
N PHE A 69 13.16 -3.61 -3.80
CA PHE A 69 12.13 -3.32 -2.79
C PHE A 69 12.42 -2.01 -2.04
N SER A 70 13.68 -1.68 -1.78
CA SER A 70 14.05 -0.36 -1.23
C SER A 70 13.71 0.78 -2.20
N ALA A 71 13.92 0.58 -3.50
CA ALA A 71 13.57 1.58 -4.51
C ALA A 71 12.06 1.71 -4.71
N LEU A 72 11.32 0.59 -4.75
CA LEU A 72 9.86 0.58 -4.80
C LEU A 72 9.25 1.25 -3.55
N GLY A 73 9.75 0.93 -2.35
CA GLY A 73 9.26 1.52 -1.09
C GLY A 73 9.49 3.03 -0.99
N ARG A 74 10.61 3.54 -1.52
CA ARG A 74 10.86 4.99 -1.59
C ARG A 74 9.96 5.71 -2.60
N ARG A 75 9.61 5.04 -3.70
CA ARG A 75 8.81 5.65 -4.78
C ARG A 75 7.30 5.57 -4.52
N PHE A 76 6.85 4.43 -4.00
CA PHE A 76 5.46 4.15 -3.68
C PHE A 76 5.35 4.02 -2.17
N THR A 77 5.28 5.17 -1.49
CA THR A 77 5.21 5.28 -0.02
C THR A 77 3.83 4.90 0.55
N SER A 78 2.99 4.21 -0.23
CA SER A 78 1.62 3.86 0.16
C SER A 78 1.52 2.44 0.72
N ALA A 79 0.47 2.21 1.53
CA ALA A 79 0.19 0.97 2.26
C ALA A 79 -0.01 -0.29 1.38
N GLY A 80 -0.05 -0.13 0.05
CA GLY A 80 -0.40 -1.17 -0.94
C GLY A 80 0.48 -2.42 -0.96
N GLY A 81 1.63 -2.39 -0.29
CA GLY A 81 2.62 -3.48 -0.27
C GLY A 81 2.95 -4.00 -1.68
N VAL A 82 3.17 -5.32 -1.77
CA VAL A 82 3.44 -5.99 -3.06
C VAL A 82 2.27 -5.90 -4.05
N ILE A 83 1.04 -5.80 -3.58
CA ILE A 83 -0.15 -5.66 -4.45
C ILE A 83 -0.09 -4.32 -5.19
N GLY A 84 0.19 -3.24 -4.46
CA GLY A 84 0.36 -1.89 -4.99
C GLY A 84 1.56 -1.78 -5.93
N TYR A 85 2.69 -2.40 -5.56
CA TYR A 85 3.88 -2.42 -6.42
C TYR A 85 3.60 -3.09 -7.76
N VAL A 86 2.92 -4.25 -7.76
CA VAL A 86 2.55 -4.93 -9.00
C VAL A 86 1.51 -4.14 -9.78
N GLY A 87 0.51 -3.57 -9.11
CA GLY A 87 -0.52 -2.75 -9.74
C GLY A 87 0.02 -1.54 -10.48
N ALA A 88 1.06 -0.89 -9.94
CA ALA A 88 1.66 0.30 -10.54
C ALA A 88 2.32 0.04 -11.91
N GLY A 89 2.88 -1.15 -12.15
CA GLY A 89 3.57 -1.47 -13.40
C GLY A 89 2.86 -2.47 -14.31
N LEU A 90 2.02 -3.36 -13.75
CA LEU A 90 1.34 -4.44 -14.48
C LEU A 90 -0.19 -4.32 -14.49
N GLY A 91 -0.74 -3.34 -13.77
CA GLY A 91 -2.17 -3.08 -13.71
C GLY A 91 -2.96 -3.97 -12.75
N ALA A 92 -4.27 -3.70 -12.68
CA ALA A 92 -5.19 -4.27 -11.69
C ALA A 92 -5.38 -5.79 -11.75
N ARG A 93 -5.13 -6.43 -12.91
CA ARG A 93 -5.26 -7.89 -13.05
C ARG A 93 -4.10 -8.61 -12.38
N ALA A 94 -2.88 -8.19 -12.67
CA ALA A 94 -1.68 -8.74 -12.05
C ALA A 94 -1.68 -8.49 -10.54
N ALA A 95 -2.09 -7.29 -10.10
CA ALA A 95 -2.21 -6.97 -8.67
C ALA A 95 -3.15 -7.94 -7.91
N THR A 96 -4.29 -8.31 -8.50
CA THR A 96 -5.21 -9.28 -7.91
C THR A 96 -4.62 -10.67 -7.81
N VAL A 97 -3.95 -11.16 -8.86
CA VAL A 97 -3.25 -12.45 -8.83
C VAL A 97 -2.16 -12.46 -7.77
N THR A 98 -1.38 -11.38 -7.67
CA THR A 98 -0.36 -11.21 -6.63
C THR A 98 -0.97 -11.23 -5.23
N GLY A 99 -2.08 -10.52 -5.01
CA GLY A 99 -2.76 -10.50 -3.71
C GLY A 99 -3.27 -11.87 -3.28
N TRP A 100 -3.95 -12.59 -4.16
CA TRP A 100 -4.41 -13.95 -3.86
C TRP A 100 -3.24 -14.93 -3.70
N SER A 101 -2.20 -14.83 -4.52
CA SER A 101 -0.99 -15.67 -4.38
C SER A 101 -0.32 -15.44 -3.03
N PHE A 102 -0.20 -14.19 -2.59
CA PHE A 102 0.34 -13.85 -1.27
C PHE A 102 -0.52 -14.41 -0.14
N LEU A 103 -1.83 -14.20 -0.17
CA LEU A 103 -2.75 -14.69 0.88
C LEU A 103 -2.77 -16.23 0.95
N THR A 104 -2.88 -16.91 -0.19
CA THR A 104 -2.84 -18.37 -0.26
C THR A 104 -1.46 -18.89 0.17
N GLY A 105 -0.38 -18.18 -0.18
CA GLY A 105 0.98 -18.49 0.27
C GLY A 105 1.10 -18.47 1.79
N VAL A 106 0.49 -17.49 2.47
CA VAL A 106 0.48 -17.42 3.93
C VAL A 106 -0.40 -18.51 4.56
N VAL A 107 -1.58 -18.77 3.98
CA VAL A 107 -2.49 -19.85 4.43
C VAL A 107 -1.81 -21.22 4.32
N ALA A 108 -1.08 -21.47 3.23
CA ALA A 108 -0.34 -22.71 3.02
C ALA A 108 0.97 -22.76 3.82
N GLY A 109 1.65 -21.62 4.00
CA GLY A 109 2.95 -21.55 4.67
C GLY A 109 2.87 -21.72 6.18
N ALA A 110 1.87 -21.13 6.85
CA ALA A 110 1.71 -21.20 8.30
C ALA A 110 1.80 -22.64 8.89
N PRO A 111 1.05 -23.64 8.40
CA PRO A 111 1.16 -25.02 8.90
C PRO A 111 2.51 -25.67 8.58
N VAL A 112 3.12 -25.35 7.43
CA VAL A 112 4.44 -25.88 7.04
C VAL A 112 5.52 -25.41 8.00
N VAL A 113 5.46 -24.13 8.37
CA VAL A 113 6.34 -23.55 9.38
C VAL A 113 6.14 -24.20 10.75
N CYS A 114 4.90 -24.47 11.15
CA CYS A 114 4.61 -25.19 12.39
C CYS A 114 5.18 -26.62 12.36
N LEU A 115 5.11 -27.30 11.21
CA LEU A 115 5.74 -28.62 11.00
C LEU A 115 7.27 -28.54 11.07
N ILE A 116 7.89 -27.46 10.56
CA ILE A 116 9.33 -27.22 10.70
C ILE A 116 9.69 -27.11 12.17
N GLY A 117 9.03 -26.21 12.91
CA GLY A 117 9.27 -26.02 14.34
C GLY A 117 9.04 -27.29 15.16
N ALA A 118 7.95 -28.02 14.89
CA ALA A 118 7.65 -29.29 15.53
C ALA A 118 8.74 -30.35 15.28
N GLY A 119 9.40 -30.34 14.11
CA GLY A 119 10.47 -31.29 13.80
C GLY A 119 11.65 -31.22 14.77
N TYR A 120 11.94 -30.03 15.31
CA TYR A 120 12.99 -29.83 16.30
C TYR A 120 12.60 -30.35 17.69
N VAL A 121 11.33 -30.17 18.05
CA VAL A 121 10.79 -30.69 19.31
C VAL A 121 10.74 -32.21 19.26
N THR A 122 10.31 -32.78 18.13
CA THR A 122 10.26 -34.22 17.91
C THR A 122 11.65 -34.87 17.91
N GLU A 123 12.68 -34.20 17.36
CA GLU A 123 14.07 -34.66 17.45
C GLU A 123 14.55 -34.72 18.92
N LEU A 124 14.09 -33.81 19.77
CA LEU A 124 14.41 -33.80 21.20
C LEU A 124 13.68 -34.93 21.95
N THR A 125 12.40 -35.17 21.64
CA THR A 125 11.59 -36.21 22.31
C THR A 125 11.84 -37.61 21.78
N GLY A 126 12.49 -37.75 20.61
CA GLY A 126 12.64 -39.03 19.91
C GLY A 126 11.36 -39.50 19.24
N GLY A 127 10.41 -38.58 19.03
CA GLY A 127 9.07 -38.88 18.56
C GLY A 127 8.95 -39.25 17.09
N GLY A 128 7.81 -39.84 16.72
CA GLY A 128 7.50 -40.20 15.34
C GLY A 128 6.81 -39.09 14.53
N ARG A 129 6.49 -39.40 13.28
CA ARG A 129 5.65 -38.54 12.41
C ARG A 129 4.31 -38.10 13.04
N PRO A 130 3.52 -38.96 13.71
CA PRO A 130 2.24 -38.52 14.29
C PRO A 130 2.43 -37.54 15.45
N GLU A 131 3.45 -37.74 16.30
CA GLU A 131 3.78 -36.81 17.38
C GLU A 131 4.17 -35.44 16.82
N ARG A 132 5.01 -35.40 15.77
CA ARG A 132 5.33 -34.15 15.07
C ARG A 132 4.09 -33.44 14.53
N ALA A 133 3.13 -34.18 13.99
CA ALA A 133 1.87 -33.61 13.52
C ALA A 133 1.05 -33.01 14.67
N LEU A 134 0.98 -33.69 15.82
CA LEU A 134 0.29 -33.19 17.02
C LEU A 134 0.96 -31.92 17.58
N ILE A 135 2.29 -31.89 17.67
CA ILE A 135 3.04 -30.71 18.10
C ILE A 135 2.83 -29.55 17.12
N ALA A 136 2.87 -29.81 15.81
CA ALA A 136 2.61 -28.80 14.79
C ALA A 136 1.19 -28.23 14.88
N ALA A 137 0.19 -29.09 15.14
CA ALA A 137 -1.18 -28.68 15.36
C ALA A 137 -1.31 -27.78 16.61
N ALA A 138 -0.64 -28.14 17.71
CA ALA A 138 -0.60 -27.33 18.93
C ALA A 138 0.08 -25.96 18.70
N LEU A 139 1.20 -25.93 17.97
CA LEU A 139 1.87 -24.68 17.58
C LEU A 139 0.97 -23.80 16.69
N LEU A 140 0.27 -24.40 15.73
CA LEU A 140 -0.66 -23.67 14.87
C LEU A 140 -1.80 -23.06 15.68
N ILE A 141 -2.40 -23.81 16.62
CA ILE A 141 -3.43 -23.30 17.53
C ILE A 141 -2.89 -22.13 18.35
N ALA A 142 -1.69 -22.27 18.92
CA ALA A 142 -1.07 -21.22 19.71
C ALA A 142 -0.87 -19.94 18.88
N VAL A 143 -0.36 -20.04 17.65
CA VAL A 143 -0.21 -18.88 16.77
C VAL A 143 -1.56 -18.24 16.43
N LEU A 144 -2.57 -19.04 16.09
CA LEU A 144 -3.89 -18.51 15.77
C LEU A 144 -4.53 -17.80 16.97
N ALA A 145 -4.32 -18.32 18.18
CA ALA A 145 -4.74 -17.68 19.42
C ALA A 145 -4.00 -16.36 19.66
N LEU A 146 -2.68 -16.32 19.47
CA LEU A 146 -1.89 -15.09 19.57
C LEU A 146 -2.36 -14.02 18.56
N ALA A 147 -2.60 -14.44 17.31
CA ALA A 147 -3.08 -13.59 16.24
C ALA A 147 -4.51 -13.07 16.51
N ALA A 148 -5.41 -13.92 17.03
CA ALA A 148 -6.75 -13.54 17.43
C ALA A 148 -6.76 -12.56 18.62
N GLY A 149 -5.85 -12.76 19.59
CA GLY A 149 -5.64 -11.88 20.74
C GLY A 149 -5.10 -10.50 20.37
N GLY A 150 -4.60 -10.32 19.13
CA GLY A 150 -3.99 -9.08 18.68
C GLY A 150 -2.65 -8.79 19.37
N LEU A 151 -1.99 -9.83 19.92
CA LEU A 151 -0.72 -9.71 20.61
C LEU A 151 0.38 -9.37 19.60
N ARG A 152 0.87 -8.14 19.67
CA ARG A 152 2.02 -7.70 18.88
C ARG A 152 3.30 -8.10 19.59
N THR A 153 4.18 -8.78 18.87
CA THR A 153 5.57 -8.91 19.30
C THR A 153 6.17 -7.50 19.34
N SER A 154 6.57 -7.04 20.54
CA SER A 154 7.25 -5.76 20.70
C SER A 154 8.53 -5.74 19.85
N ALA A 155 8.91 -4.58 19.31
CA ALA A 155 10.17 -4.44 18.59
C ALA A 155 11.38 -4.87 19.44
N TYR A 156 11.31 -4.69 20.76
CA TYR A 156 12.31 -5.18 21.71
C TYR A 156 12.32 -6.72 21.81
N ALA A 157 11.16 -7.35 21.86
CA ALA A 157 11.07 -8.82 21.88
C ALA A 157 11.61 -9.42 20.57
N GLN A 158 11.33 -8.79 19.42
CA GLN A 158 11.90 -9.17 18.12
C GLN A 158 13.44 -9.03 18.11
N LEU A 159 13.97 -7.95 18.68
CA LEU A 159 15.41 -7.72 18.83
C LEU A 159 16.08 -8.84 19.65
N VAL A 160 15.52 -9.15 20.82
CA VAL A 160 16.05 -10.21 21.69
C VAL A 160 15.99 -11.57 20.99
N LEU A 161 14.89 -11.87 20.29
CA LEU A 161 14.74 -13.11 19.53
C LEU A 161 15.79 -13.24 18.41
N VAL A 162 16.01 -12.18 17.64
CA VAL A 162 17.02 -12.16 16.57
C VAL A 162 18.43 -12.30 17.13
N ALA A 163 18.75 -11.61 18.22
CA ALA A 163 20.04 -11.71 18.87
C ALA A 163 20.30 -13.13 19.39
N LEU A 164 19.31 -13.73 20.07
CA LEU A 164 19.41 -15.10 20.57
C LEU A 164 19.57 -16.11 19.42
N LEU A 165 18.83 -15.93 18.33
CA LEU A 165 18.97 -16.77 17.14
C LEU A 165 20.38 -16.67 16.55
N LEU A 166 20.92 -15.46 16.41
CA LEU A 166 22.27 -15.26 15.89
C LEU A 166 23.31 -15.96 16.77
N VAL A 167 23.18 -15.87 18.09
CA VAL A 167 24.04 -16.61 19.02
C VAL A 167 23.93 -18.11 18.78
N VAL A 168 22.72 -18.65 18.66
CA VAL A 168 22.50 -20.08 18.39
C VAL A 168 23.14 -20.52 17.06
N VAL A 169 22.99 -19.73 15.99
CA VAL A 169 23.61 -20.02 14.69
C VAL A 169 25.13 -19.97 14.78
N ILE A 170 25.69 -18.94 15.43
CA ILE A 170 27.15 -18.80 15.60
C ILE A 170 27.71 -19.99 16.37
N VAL A 171 27.07 -20.38 17.49
CA VAL A 171 27.47 -21.54 18.28
C VAL A 171 27.38 -22.83 17.46
N ALA A 172 26.31 -23.01 16.68
CA ALA A 172 26.15 -24.18 15.83
C ALA A 172 27.26 -24.26 14.77
N VAL A 173 27.53 -23.17 14.04
CA VAL A 173 28.50 -23.14 12.94
C VAL A 173 29.93 -23.23 13.48
N ALA A 174 30.31 -22.37 14.44
CA ALA A 174 31.67 -22.33 14.96
C ALA A 174 31.98 -23.55 15.85
N GLY A 175 31.03 -23.96 16.69
CA GLY A 175 31.23 -25.08 17.61
C GLY A 175 31.22 -26.45 16.94
N SER A 176 30.52 -26.62 15.81
CA SER A 176 30.56 -27.88 15.04
C SER A 176 31.69 -27.94 14.02
N ALA A 177 32.36 -26.81 13.71
CA ALA A 177 33.44 -26.75 12.73
C ALA A 177 34.58 -27.77 12.94
N PRO A 178 35.01 -28.11 14.17
CA PRO A 178 36.03 -29.14 14.39
C PRO A 178 35.63 -30.55 13.92
N ALA A 179 34.33 -30.83 13.82
CA ALA A 179 33.79 -32.10 13.32
C ALA A 179 33.58 -32.10 11.79
N SER A 180 34.14 -31.13 11.07
CA SER A 180 34.04 -31.07 9.62
C SER A 180 34.93 -32.10 8.94
N HIS A 181 34.39 -32.81 7.95
CA HIS A 181 35.12 -33.82 7.18
C HIS A 181 35.20 -33.43 5.70
N ALA A 182 36.41 -33.42 5.14
CA ALA A 182 36.63 -33.09 3.73
C ALA A 182 35.94 -34.06 2.77
N ALA A 183 35.81 -35.34 3.16
CA ALA A 183 35.12 -36.37 2.38
C ALA A 183 33.64 -36.04 2.10
N ASN A 184 33.01 -35.22 2.94
CA ASN A 184 31.61 -34.82 2.74
C ASN A 184 31.41 -33.90 1.52
N TRP A 185 32.48 -33.36 0.93
CA TRP A 185 32.42 -32.53 -0.27
C TRP A 185 32.55 -33.32 -1.57
N THR A 186 32.83 -34.62 -1.51
CA THR A 186 33.11 -35.46 -2.67
C THR A 186 32.19 -36.69 -2.71
N PRO A 187 31.47 -36.93 -3.83
CA PRO A 187 31.37 -36.07 -5.00
C PRO A 187 30.60 -34.77 -4.70
N PHE A 188 30.99 -33.67 -5.36
CA PHE A 188 30.41 -32.34 -5.07
C PHE A 188 28.96 -32.20 -5.55
N ALA A 189 28.64 -32.74 -6.73
CA ALA A 189 27.31 -32.71 -7.31
C ALA A 189 26.76 -34.14 -7.54
N PRO A 190 26.47 -34.91 -6.47
CA PRO A 190 26.06 -36.31 -6.57
C PRO A 190 24.76 -36.51 -7.35
N HIS A 191 23.82 -35.57 -7.21
CA HIS A 191 22.51 -35.60 -7.87
C HIS A 191 22.51 -34.84 -9.21
N GLY A 192 23.70 -34.47 -9.71
CA GLY A 192 23.88 -33.71 -10.96
C GLY A 192 23.65 -32.21 -10.79
N TRP A 193 24.14 -31.43 -11.78
CA TRP A 193 24.09 -29.97 -11.75
C TRP A 193 22.67 -29.39 -11.80
N GLN A 194 21.71 -30.12 -12.38
CA GLN A 194 20.30 -29.70 -12.42
C GLN A 194 19.64 -29.70 -11.03
N ALA A 195 20.14 -30.51 -10.09
CA ALA A 195 19.64 -30.54 -8.72
C ALA A 195 19.83 -29.21 -7.98
N ILE A 196 20.80 -28.39 -8.39
CA ILE A 196 20.99 -27.03 -7.86
C ILE A 196 19.75 -26.16 -8.12
N GLY A 197 19.11 -26.31 -9.28
CA GLY A 197 17.89 -25.58 -9.61
C GLY A 197 16.70 -26.00 -8.73
N HIS A 198 16.55 -27.31 -8.48
CA HIS A 198 15.54 -27.82 -7.56
C HIS A 198 15.76 -27.32 -6.13
N ALA A 199 16.99 -27.43 -5.62
CA ALA A 199 17.35 -26.88 -4.32
C ALA A 199 17.11 -25.37 -4.25
N ALA A 200 17.46 -24.61 -5.29
CA ALA A 200 17.19 -23.17 -5.34
C ALA A 200 15.69 -22.86 -5.25
N SER A 201 14.85 -23.68 -5.89
CA SER A 201 13.39 -23.53 -5.78
C SER A 201 12.90 -23.74 -4.35
N THR A 202 13.38 -24.77 -3.64
CA THR A 202 13.04 -25.05 -2.24
C THR A 202 13.56 -23.96 -1.30
N LEU A 203 14.81 -23.52 -1.51
CA LEU A 203 15.49 -22.51 -0.70
C LEU A 203 14.85 -21.13 -0.78
N MET A 204 14.12 -20.82 -1.85
CA MET A 204 13.48 -19.52 -2.04
C MET A 204 12.54 -19.15 -0.88
N LEU A 205 11.96 -20.12 -0.17
CA LEU A 205 11.16 -19.86 1.03
C LEU A 205 11.92 -19.07 2.11
N SER A 206 13.25 -19.28 2.25
CA SER A 206 14.11 -18.53 3.18
C SER A 206 14.31 -17.06 2.81
N PHE A 207 13.96 -16.67 1.60
CA PHE A 207 14.18 -15.33 1.06
C PHE A 207 12.90 -14.49 0.98
N VAL A 208 11.77 -15.07 1.37
CA VAL A 208 10.50 -14.37 1.59
C VAL A 208 10.66 -13.51 2.84
N GLY A 209 10.37 -12.21 2.75
CA GLY A 209 10.53 -11.26 3.86
C GLY A 209 10.83 -9.82 3.43
N TRP A 210 11.43 -9.63 2.25
CA TRP A 210 11.71 -8.28 1.71
C TRP A 210 10.44 -7.47 1.39
N GLU A 211 9.30 -8.14 1.25
CA GLU A 211 8.01 -7.47 1.10
C GLU A 211 7.47 -6.88 2.40
N ALA A 212 7.79 -7.49 3.54
CA ALA A 212 7.33 -7.04 4.87
C ALA A 212 8.09 -5.79 5.36
N VAL A 213 9.17 -5.44 4.66
CA VAL A 213 10.06 -4.31 4.92
C VAL A 213 9.45 -2.97 4.48
N ALA A 214 8.64 -2.98 3.42
CA ALA A 214 8.06 -1.77 2.82
C ALA A 214 7.32 -0.85 3.82
N PRO A 215 6.41 -1.34 4.69
CA PRO A 215 5.72 -0.49 5.67
C PRO A 215 6.65 0.11 6.73
N LEU A 216 7.82 -0.50 6.98
CA LEU A 216 8.80 -0.02 7.97
C LEU A 216 9.59 1.19 7.45
N THR A 217 9.67 1.36 6.13
CA THR A 217 10.43 2.47 5.51
C THR A 217 9.90 3.84 5.95
N ALA A 218 8.59 3.98 6.17
CA ALA A 218 7.95 5.22 6.61
C ALA A 218 8.23 5.58 8.09
N ARG A 219 8.80 4.67 8.88
CA ARG A 219 9.08 4.86 10.32
C ARG A 219 10.50 5.33 10.62
N PHE A 220 11.36 5.44 9.61
CA PHE A 220 12.71 5.98 9.75
C PHE A 220 12.67 7.52 9.72
N ALA A 221 13.50 8.17 10.54
CA ALA A 221 13.62 9.63 10.55
C ALA A 221 14.26 10.14 9.24
N ASP A 222 15.28 9.44 8.74
CA ASP A 222 15.94 9.73 7.48
C ASP A 222 16.07 8.44 6.66
N PRO A 223 15.02 8.05 5.92
CA PRO A 223 15.04 6.84 5.10
C PRO A 223 16.14 6.87 4.04
N ALA A 224 16.55 8.04 3.53
CA ALA A 224 17.54 8.14 2.47
C ALA A 224 18.93 7.69 2.94
N ARG A 225 19.33 8.05 4.16
CA ARG A 225 20.62 7.64 4.75
C ARG A 225 20.54 6.34 5.55
N GLN A 226 19.42 6.07 6.21
CA GLN A 226 19.28 4.91 7.10
C GLN A 226 19.01 3.62 6.32
N LEU A 227 18.15 3.63 5.29
CA LEU A 227 17.77 2.41 4.56
C LEU A 227 18.95 1.68 3.93
N PRO A 228 19.90 2.32 3.23
CA PRO A 228 21.05 1.61 2.66
C PRO A 228 21.87 0.87 3.72
N ARG A 229 22.04 1.47 4.91
CA ARG A 229 22.78 0.87 6.03
C ARG A 229 21.99 -0.28 6.66
N VAL A 230 20.71 -0.07 6.94
CA VAL A 230 19.79 -1.09 7.49
C VAL A 230 19.75 -2.31 6.59
N VAL A 231 19.53 -2.10 5.29
CA VAL A 231 19.45 -3.14 4.27
C VAL A 231 20.80 -3.84 4.11
N GLY A 232 21.91 -3.09 4.05
CA GLY A 232 23.25 -3.65 3.94
C GLY A 232 23.62 -4.54 5.13
N ILE A 233 23.34 -4.09 6.36
CA ILE A 233 23.56 -4.88 7.58
C ILE A 233 22.68 -6.13 7.57
N ALA A 234 21.38 -5.97 7.27
CA ALA A 234 20.45 -7.09 7.26
C ALA A 234 20.84 -8.16 6.23
N LEU A 235 21.21 -7.74 5.02
CA LEU A 235 21.70 -8.62 3.97
C LEU A 235 23.00 -9.32 4.40
N ALA A 236 23.99 -8.58 4.91
CA ALA A 236 25.28 -9.17 5.31
C ALA A 236 25.13 -10.21 6.43
N VAL A 237 24.40 -9.86 7.50
CA VAL A 237 24.18 -10.75 8.64
C VAL A 237 23.40 -12.01 8.23
N THR A 238 22.33 -11.83 7.46
CA THR A 238 21.49 -12.93 7.00
C THR A 238 22.26 -13.84 6.04
N SER A 239 23.09 -13.26 5.16
CA SER A 239 23.92 -14.02 4.22
C SER A 239 24.98 -14.84 4.92
N ALA A 240 25.68 -14.26 5.90
CA ALA A 240 26.68 -14.98 6.68
C ALA A 240 26.06 -16.14 7.47
N ALA A 241 24.88 -15.92 8.08
CA ALA A 241 24.17 -16.94 8.85
C ALA A 241 23.70 -18.11 7.97
N TYR A 242 22.99 -17.84 6.86
CA TYR A 242 22.50 -18.89 5.97
C TYR A 242 23.63 -19.65 5.28
N LEU A 243 24.63 -18.94 4.75
CA LEU A 243 25.75 -19.58 4.06
C LEU A 243 26.62 -20.39 5.04
N GLY A 244 26.89 -19.84 6.22
CA GLY A 244 27.62 -20.54 7.27
C GLY A 244 26.89 -21.81 7.73
N LEU A 245 25.57 -21.75 7.91
CA LEU A 245 24.77 -22.91 8.27
C LEU A 245 24.71 -23.95 7.15
N ALA A 246 24.60 -23.53 5.89
CA ALA A 246 24.64 -24.43 4.73
C ALA A 246 25.98 -25.16 4.61
N ILE A 247 27.09 -24.42 4.73
CA ILE A 247 28.44 -25.00 4.72
C ILE A 247 28.61 -25.97 5.88
N ALA A 248 28.25 -25.58 7.10
CA ALA A 248 28.36 -26.44 8.28
C ALA A 248 27.50 -27.72 8.14
N THR A 249 26.28 -27.58 7.62
CA THR A 249 25.37 -28.71 7.36
C THR A 249 26.02 -29.72 6.42
N VAL A 250 26.61 -29.27 5.31
CA VAL A 250 27.32 -30.16 4.37
C VAL A 250 28.60 -30.73 5.00
N SER A 251 29.46 -29.86 5.54
CA SER A 251 30.79 -30.26 5.99
C SER A 251 30.77 -31.17 7.21
N VAL A 252 29.81 -31.01 8.11
CA VAL A 252 29.71 -31.79 9.36
C VAL A 252 28.75 -32.97 9.21
N LEU A 253 27.56 -32.76 8.65
CA LEU A 253 26.52 -33.80 8.61
C LEU A 253 26.59 -34.68 7.35
N GLY A 254 27.14 -34.18 6.24
CA GLY A 254 27.27 -34.93 4.99
C GLY A 254 25.94 -35.52 4.51
N SER A 255 25.89 -36.83 4.27
CA SER A 255 24.67 -37.54 3.89
C SER A 255 23.58 -37.55 4.98
N GLY A 256 23.93 -37.33 6.25
CA GLY A 256 22.99 -37.17 7.36
C GLY A 256 22.28 -35.81 7.40
N ALA A 257 22.62 -34.89 6.50
CA ALA A 257 22.04 -33.56 6.44
C ALA A 257 20.53 -33.55 6.13
N GLY A 258 20.01 -34.58 5.46
CA GLY A 258 18.58 -34.68 5.10
C GLY A 258 17.63 -34.96 6.26
N THR A 259 18.12 -34.95 7.51
CA THR A 259 17.32 -35.07 8.72
C THR A 259 16.39 -33.87 8.92
N SER A 260 15.34 -34.04 9.72
CA SER A 260 14.31 -33.02 9.95
C SER A 260 14.76 -31.82 10.79
N ALA A 261 15.97 -31.83 11.36
CA ALA A 261 16.46 -30.79 12.26
C ALA A 261 18.00 -30.59 12.17
N PRO A 262 18.54 -30.11 11.04
CA PRO A 262 19.98 -30.01 10.83
C PRO A 262 20.67 -29.08 11.85
N LEU A 263 20.04 -27.95 12.21
CA LEU A 263 20.59 -27.07 13.25
C LEU A 263 20.66 -27.76 14.63
N ALA A 264 19.72 -28.63 14.97
CA ALA A 264 19.76 -29.38 16.22
C ALA A 264 20.92 -30.38 16.22
N ALA A 265 21.15 -31.06 15.10
CA ALA A 265 22.29 -31.96 14.93
C ALA A 265 23.63 -31.20 15.05
N LEU A 266 23.77 -30.02 14.43
CA LEU A 266 24.97 -29.20 14.54
C LEU A 266 25.21 -28.70 15.97
N LEU A 267 24.16 -28.25 16.66
CA LEU A 267 24.28 -27.86 18.07
C LEU A 267 24.60 -29.05 18.99
N ARG A 268 24.04 -30.23 18.70
CA ARG A 268 24.37 -31.46 19.42
C ARG A 268 25.86 -31.80 19.28
N THR A 269 26.42 -31.61 18.08
CA THR A 269 27.86 -31.78 17.83
C THR A 269 28.68 -30.71 18.55
N ALA A 270 28.20 -29.46 18.59
CA ALA A 270 28.92 -28.34 19.18
C ALA A 270 28.98 -28.35 20.72
N VAL A 271 27.85 -28.64 21.38
CA VAL A 271 27.69 -28.48 22.85
C VAL A 271 27.00 -29.67 23.52
N GLY A 272 26.90 -30.81 22.83
CA GLY A 272 26.28 -32.03 23.36
C GLY A 272 24.75 -31.98 23.42
N PRO A 273 24.10 -32.85 24.21
CA PRO A 273 22.64 -32.99 24.25
C PRO A 273 21.87 -31.71 24.58
N ALA A 274 22.48 -30.81 25.37
CA ALA A 274 21.91 -29.50 25.68
C ALA A 274 21.67 -28.64 24.41
N GLY A 275 22.48 -28.86 23.36
CA GLY A 275 22.33 -28.21 22.06
C GLY A 275 21.01 -28.55 21.36
N THR A 276 20.56 -29.81 21.44
CA THR A 276 19.27 -30.24 20.87
C THR A 276 18.11 -29.52 21.56
N ALA A 277 18.17 -29.40 22.89
CA ALA A 277 17.14 -28.71 23.67
C ALA A 277 17.10 -27.20 23.34
N ALA A 278 18.28 -26.56 23.24
CA ALA A 278 18.37 -25.16 22.81
C ALA A 278 17.81 -24.95 21.40
N ALA A 279 18.07 -25.87 20.46
CA ALA A 279 17.51 -25.82 19.12
C ALA A 279 15.98 -25.91 19.12
N ALA A 280 15.40 -26.80 19.94
CA ALA A 280 13.96 -26.96 20.06
C ALA A 280 13.28 -25.70 20.61
N VAL A 281 13.85 -25.10 21.66
CA VAL A 281 13.34 -23.83 22.22
C VAL A 281 13.43 -22.72 21.17
N ALA A 282 14.58 -22.56 20.51
CA ALA A 282 14.75 -21.57 19.45
C ALA A 282 13.74 -21.78 18.31
N ALA A 283 13.51 -23.03 17.90
CA ALA A 283 12.56 -23.37 16.85
C ALA A 283 11.12 -23.00 17.22
N ILE A 284 10.68 -23.23 18.46
CA ILE A 284 9.35 -22.83 18.94
C ILE A 284 9.21 -21.31 18.88
N VAL A 285 10.15 -20.57 19.47
CA VAL A 285 10.04 -19.10 19.55
C VAL A 285 10.07 -18.47 18.16
N LEU A 286 10.92 -18.95 17.26
CA LEU A 286 10.97 -18.50 15.86
C LEU A 286 9.69 -18.82 15.09
N THR A 287 9.14 -20.02 15.28
CA THR A 287 7.89 -20.44 14.67
C THR A 287 6.75 -19.52 15.11
N LEU A 288 6.60 -19.31 16.42
CA LEU A 288 5.53 -18.45 16.96
C LEU A 288 5.69 -17.01 16.46
N GLY A 289 6.89 -16.45 16.53
CA GLY A 289 7.17 -15.07 16.11
C GLY A 289 6.97 -14.85 14.61
N ALA A 290 7.55 -15.71 13.77
CA ALA A 290 7.48 -15.57 12.32
C ALA A 290 6.05 -15.77 11.78
N VAL A 291 5.36 -16.84 12.20
CA VAL A 291 3.98 -17.09 11.71
C VAL A 291 3.03 -16.00 12.20
N ASN A 292 3.14 -15.55 13.46
CA ASN A 292 2.31 -14.45 13.96
C ASN A 292 2.52 -13.16 13.15
N ALA A 293 3.78 -12.83 12.81
CA ALA A 293 4.11 -11.67 11.98
C ALA A 293 3.51 -11.79 10.56
N TYR A 294 3.65 -12.95 9.91
CA TYR A 294 3.10 -13.18 8.57
C TYR A 294 1.57 -13.20 8.54
N VAL A 295 0.91 -13.84 9.53
CA VAL A 295 -0.56 -13.86 9.63
C VAL A 295 -1.10 -12.45 9.85
N THR A 296 -0.46 -11.67 10.72
CA THR A 296 -0.84 -10.27 10.96
C THR A 296 -0.60 -9.39 9.71
N GLY A 297 0.52 -9.58 9.01
CA GLY A 297 0.82 -8.87 7.76
C GLY A 297 -0.18 -9.21 6.64
N ALA A 298 -0.51 -10.50 6.48
CA ALA A 298 -1.49 -10.97 5.52
C ALA A 298 -2.91 -10.47 5.83
N ALA A 299 -3.28 -10.39 7.11
CA ALA A 299 -4.54 -9.79 7.52
C ALA A 299 -4.65 -8.33 7.05
N ALA A 300 -3.60 -7.52 7.25
CA ALA A 300 -3.56 -6.15 6.77
C ALA A 300 -3.71 -6.06 5.25
N MET A 301 -3.03 -6.92 4.50
CA MET A 301 -3.09 -6.98 3.04
C MET A 301 -4.43 -7.50 2.49
N SER A 302 -5.11 -8.41 3.21
CA SER A 302 -6.42 -8.93 2.80
C SER A 302 -7.48 -7.83 2.71
N GLY A 303 -7.37 -6.81 3.56
CA GLY A 303 -8.23 -5.62 3.52
C GLY A 303 -8.01 -4.79 2.26
N GLU A 304 -6.85 -4.83 1.62
CA GLU A 304 -6.58 -4.13 0.37
C GLU A 304 -7.13 -4.88 -0.84
N LEU A 305 -7.06 -6.21 -0.84
CA LEU A 305 -7.61 -7.05 -1.90
C LEU A 305 -9.14 -7.05 -1.94
N ALA A 306 -9.78 -6.90 -0.77
CA ALA A 306 -11.23 -6.76 -0.65
C ALA A 306 -11.76 -5.41 -1.14
N ARG A 307 -10.89 -4.45 -1.47
CA ARG A 307 -11.27 -3.12 -1.93
C ARG A 307 -11.23 -3.04 -3.47
N PRO A 308 -12.22 -2.40 -4.13
CA PRO A 308 -12.21 -2.22 -5.57
C PRO A 308 -10.91 -1.55 -6.04
N THR A 309 -10.30 -2.13 -7.07
CA THR A 309 -9.05 -1.65 -7.66
C THR A 309 -9.30 -0.26 -8.27
N GLY A 310 -8.82 0.79 -7.60
CA GLY A 310 -9.11 2.20 -7.93
C GLY A 310 -9.19 3.12 -6.71
N GLN A 311 -9.39 2.57 -5.51
CA GLN A 311 -9.29 3.29 -4.23
C GLN A 311 -8.04 2.80 -3.48
N ALA A 312 -6.86 3.20 -3.97
CA ALA A 312 -5.68 3.18 -3.11
C ALA A 312 -5.87 4.29 -2.06
N ARG A 313 -5.61 3.98 -0.79
CA ARG A 313 -5.65 4.97 0.30
C ARG A 313 -4.76 6.17 -0.09
N ALA A 314 -5.36 7.31 -0.40
CA ALA A 314 -4.79 8.60 -0.02
C ALA A 314 -5.03 8.69 1.50
N GLY A 315 -4.23 7.94 2.25
CA GLY A 315 -4.34 7.82 3.70
C GLY A 315 -3.10 8.40 4.34
N THR A 316 -3.30 9.50 5.05
CA THR A 316 -2.41 10.10 6.03
C THR A 316 -1.78 9.03 6.93
N ALA A 317 -0.48 9.18 7.23
CA ALA A 317 0.25 8.37 8.20
C ALA A 317 -0.20 8.60 9.67
N GLY A 318 -1.44 9.09 9.88
CA GLY A 318 -1.94 9.58 11.17
C GLY A 318 -3.05 8.74 11.81
N ASP A 319 -3.95 8.11 11.04
CA ASP A 319 -5.08 7.34 11.60
C ASP A 319 -4.76 5.86 11.88
N SER A 320 -3.51 5.42 11.67
CA SER A 320 -3.05 4.09 12.10
C SER A 320 -2.55 4.03 13.54
N ALA A 321 -2.77 5.09 14.33
CA ALA A 321 -2.30 5.21 15.71
C ALA A 321 -3.41 5.17 16.78
N THR A 322 -4.70 5.28 16.39
CA THR A 322 -5.85 5.18 17.31
C THR A 322 -6.69 3.92 17.12
N GLU A 323 -6.56 3.22 15.99
CA GLU A 323 -6.99 1.83 15.88
C GLU A 323 -5.78 0.92 16.10
N GLY A 324 -5.84 0.09 17.13
CA GLY A 324 -4.92 -1.05 17.27
C GLY A 324 -4.89 -1.87 15.97
N PRO A 325 -3.84 -2.68 15.72
CA PRO A 325 -3.73 -3.47 14.50
C PRO A 325 -5.05 -4.18 14.21
N ALA A 326 -5.58 -4.01 13.00
CA ALA A 326 -6.82 -4.67 12.58
C ALA A 326 -6.67 -6.17 12.86
N ARG A 327 -7.44 -6.68 13.83
CA ARG A 327 -7.43 -8.10 14.16
C ARG A 327 -7.69 -8.89 12.88
N PRO A 328 -6.92 -9.96 12.60
CA PRO A 328 -7.19 -10.79 11.44
C PRO A 328 -8.66 -11.21 11.42
N ALA A 329 -9.32 -11.04 10.27
CA ALA A 329 -10.73 -11.40 10.15
C ALA A 329 -10.91 -12.87 10.55
N PRO A 330 -11.93 -13.22 11.34
CA PRO A 330 -12.10 -14.58 11.86
C PRO A 330 -12.18 -15.62 10.73
N ARG A 331 -12.75 -15.24 9.58
CA ARG A 331 -12.77 -16.07 8.35
C ARG A 331 -11.37 -16.41 7.81
N PHE A 332 -10.41 -15.49 7.93
CA PHE A 332 -9.04 -15.70 7.46
C PHE A 332 -8.29 -16.63 8.42
N LEU A 333 -8.44 -16.43 9.73
CA LEU A 333 -7.91 -17.35 10.74
C LEU A 333 -8.52 -18.75 10.61
N ALA A 334 -9.83 -18.84 10.36
CA ALA A 334 -10.52 -20.11 10.12
C ALA A 334 -10.02 -20.81 8.84
N ALA A 335 -9.71 -20.06 7.78
CA ALA A 335 -9.11 -20.63 6.56
C ALA A 335 -7.71 -21.19 6.83
N ILE A 336 -6.87 -20.47 7.58
CA ILE A 336 -5.56 -20.97 8.02
C ILE A 336 -5.71 -22.22 8.88
N ALA A 337 -6.66 -22.23 9.82
CA ALA A 337 -6.92 -23.38 10.67
C ALA A 337 -7.35 -24.60 9.85
N CYS A 338 -8.41 -24.46 9.02
CA CYS A 338 -8.97 -25.55 8.25
C CYS A 338 -7.95 -26.13 7.25
N PHE A 339 -7.32 -25.27 6.44
CA PHE A 339 -6.30 -25.70 5.50
C PHE A 339 -5.06 -26.25 6.21
N GLY A 340 -4.66 -25.61 7.32
CA GLY A 340 -3.50 -26.01 8.10
C GLY A 340 -3.65 -27.37 8.76
N PHE A 341 -4.77 -27.65 9.41
CA PHE A 341 -5.04 -28.98 9.97
C PHE A 341 -5.12 -30.05 8.88
N ALA A 342 -5.68 -29.74 7.71
CA ALA A 342 -5.69 -30.67 6.58
C ALA A 342 -4.26 -31.01 6.12
N LEU A 343 -3.39 -30.02 5.93
CA LEU A 343 -1.99 -30.26 5.55
C LEU A 343 -1.20 -31.03 6.62
N ILE A 344 -1.39 -30.68 7.90
CA ILE A 344 -0.75 -31.38 9.03
C ILE A 344 -1.23 -32.83 9.11
N ALA A 345 -2.52 -33.09 8.87
CA ALA A 345 -3.07 -34.44 8.82
C ALA A 345 -2.48 -35.24 7.64
N LEU A 346 -2.42 -34.66 6.44
CA LEU A 346 -1.78 -35.31 5.28
C LEU A 346 -0.32 -35.69 5.57
N TYR A 347 0.43 -34.82 6.24
CA TYR A 347 1.78 -35.14 6.71
C TYR A 347 1.77 -36.29 7.75
N GLY A 348 0.90 -36.19 8.77
CA GLY A 348 0.81 -37.16 9.86
C GLY A 348 0.49 -38.57 9.38
N PHE A 349 -0.39 -38.69 8.39
CA PHE A 349 -0.75 -39.96 7.73
C PHE A 349 0.28 -40.41 6.68
N GLY A 350 1.36 -39.65 6.45
CA GLY A 350 2.41 -39.99 5.49
C GLY A 350 2.01 -39.83 4.03
N LEU A 351 0.91 -39.12 3.74
CA LEU A 351 0.41 -38.84 2.39
C LEU A 351 1.14 -37.68 1.72
N ALA A 352 1.89 -36.87 2.48
CA ALA A 352 2.67 -35.75 1.96
C ALA A 352 4.06 -35.68 2.60
N SER A 353 5.09 -35.37 1.79
CA SER A 353 6.45 -35.15 2.26
C SER A 353 6.69 -33.68 2.68
N PRO A 354 7.66 -33.40 3.58
CA PRO A 354 8.01 -32.03 3.95
C PRO A 354 8.36 -31.14 2.74
N ALA A 355 9.13 -31.68 1.78
CA ALA A 355 9.50 -30.95 0.57
C ALA A 355 8.27 -30.59 -0.29
N ALA A 356 7.32 -31.53 -0.45
CA ALA A 356 6.09 -31.27 -1.19
C ALA A 356 5.24 -30.15 -0.55
N LEU A 357 5.18 -30.13 0.79
CA LEU A 357 4.46 -29.11 1.53
C LEU A 357 5.14 -27.73 1.42
N VAL A 358 6.47 -27.67 1.43
CA VAL A 358 7.24 -26.43 1.21
C VAL A 358 7.06 -25.90 -0.22
N ALA A 359 6.91 -26.76 -1.22
CA ALA A 359 6.84 -26.34 -2.63
C ALA A 359 5.66 -25.39 -2.93
N ILE A 360 4.49 -25.60 -2.32
CA ILE A 360 3.28 -24.79 -2.57
C ILE A 360 3.47 -23.31 -2.18
N PRO A 361 3.72 -22.95 -0.91
CA PRO A 361 3.90 -21.55 -0.53
C PRO A 361 5.09 -20.93 -1.28
N THR A 362 6.16 -21.68 -1.48
CA THR A 362 7.36 -21.19 -2.18
C THR A 362 7.06 -20.76 -3.61
N THR A 363 6.29 -21.57 -4.34
CA THR A 363 5.89 -21.24 -5.73
C THR A 363 4.97 -20.01 -5.76
N LEU A 364 4.03 -19.90 -4.82
CA LEU A 364 3.15 -18.74 -4.72
C LEU A 364 3.91 -17.45 -4.43
N PHE A 365 4.89 -17.48 -3.53
CA PHE A 365 5.76 -16.33 -3.25
C PHE A 365 6.69 -16.02 -4.43
N LEU A 366 7.19 -17.01 -5.17
CA LEU A 366 7.94 -16.78 -6.42
C LEU A 366 7.12 -16.00 -7.44
N VAL A 367 5.83 -16.31 -7.60
CA VAL A 367 4.92 -15.55 -8.49
C VAL A 367 4.75 -14.11 -8.01
N VAL A 368 4.62 -13.89 -6.70
CA VAL A 368 4.57 -12.53 -6.11
C VAL A 368 5.86 -11.76 -6.43
N TYR A 369 7.03 -12.37 -6.20
CA TYR A 369 8.32 -11.76 -6.45
C TYR A 369 8.54 -11.48 -7.93
N LEU A 370 8.15 -12.41 -8.82
CA LEU A 370 8.21 -12.21 -10.27
C LEU A 370 7.37 -11.01 -10.70
N GLY A 371 6.15 -10.90 -10.17
CA GLY A 371 5.28 -9.74 -10.40
C GLY A 371 5.94 -8.44 -9.97
N CYS A 372 6.52 -8.40 -8.77
CA CYS A 372 7.21 -7.22 -8.25
C CYS A 372 8.42 -6.82 -9.08
N MET A 373 9.29 -7.78 -9.45
CA MET A 373 10.47 -7.50 -10.27
C MET A 373 10.08 -7.04 -11.68
N THR A 374 9.10 -7.69 -12.30
CA THR A 374 8.60 -7.30 -13.63
C THR A 374 7.95 -5.92 -13.61
N SER A 375 7.19 -5.61 -12.55
CA SER A 375 6.64 -4.26 -12.33
C SER A 375 7.76 -3.24 -12.16
N ALA A 376 8.76 -3.54 -11.33
CA ALA A 376 9.91 -2.68 -11.08
C ALA A 376 10.69 -2.35 -12.37
N VAL A 377 10.86 -3.31 -13.29
CA VAL A 377 11.48 -3.07 -14.61
C VAL A 377 10.71 -2.02 -15.42
N ARG A 378 9.38 -1.98 -15.31
CA ARG A 378 8.53 -1.03 -16.03
C ARG A 378 8.47 0.35 -15.38
N VAL A 379 8.42 0.39 -14.05
CA VAL A 379 8.21 1.66 -13.34
C VAL A 379 9.51 2.35 -12.96
N LEU A 380 10.54 1.63 -12.50
CA LEU A 380 11.79 2.22 -11.99
C LEU A 380 12.76 2.62 -13.11
N SER A 381 13.70 3.51 -12.79
CA SER A 381 14.77 3.97 -13.69
C SER A 381 16.16 3.82 -13.05
N GLY A 382 17.22 3.90 -13.86
CA GLY A 382 18.62 3.85 -13.40
C GLY A 382 19.04 2.49 -12.81
N ARG A 383 19.91 2.54 -11.78
CA ARG A 383 20.50 1.34 -11.14
C ARG A 383 19.46 0.36 -10.59
N ALA A 384 18.32 0.85 -10.10
CA ALA A 384 17.27 -0.01 -9.57
C ALA A 384 16.57 -0.84 -10.67
N ARG A 385 16.41 -0.29 -11.88
CA ARG A 385 15.90 -1.04 -13.04
C ARG A 385 16.92 -2.09 -13.51
N LEU A 386 18.20 -1.73 -13.50
CA LEU A 386 19.30 -2.66 -13.83
C LEU A 386 19.40 -3.83 -12.83
N ALA A 387 18.99 -3.64 -11.58
CA ALA A 387 18.87 -4.73 -10.60
C ALA A 387 17.59 -5.57 -10.80
N ALA A 388 16.47 -4.94 -11.17
CA ALA A 388 15.17 -5.61 -11.33
C ALA A 388 15.14 -6.58 -12.53
N ALA A 389 15.77 -6.24 -13.65
CA ALA A 389 15.78 -7.08 -14.86
C ALA A 389 16.43 -8.46 -14.66
N PRO A 390 17.69 -8.57 -14.19
CA PRO A 390 18.30 -9.87 -13.90
C PRO A 390 17.56 -10.61 -12.78
N ALA A 391 17.06 -9.91 -11.76
CA ALA A 391 16.26 -10.53 -10.70
C ALA A 391 14.99 -11.18 -11.25
N ALA A 392 14.26 -10.52 -12.17
CA ALA A 392 13.08 -11.08 -12.81
C ALA A 392 13.41 -12.35 -13.61
N VAL A 393 14.52 -12.33 -14.36
CA VAL A 393 14.97 -13.50 -15.14
C VAL A 393 15.33 -14.66 -14.22
N ILE A 394 16.13 -14.42 -13.17
CA ILE A 394 16.53 -15.47 -12.23
C ILE A 394 15.31 -16.06 -11.53
N VAL A 395 14.37 -15.22 -11.07
CA VAL A 395 13.12 -15.69 -10.46
C VAL A 395 12.30 -16.54 -11.44
N ALA A 396 12.20 -16.14 -12.71
CA ALA A 396 11.50 -16.92 -13.73
C ALA A 396 12.17 -18.28 -13.99
N VAL A 397 13.51 -18.34 -13.99
CA VAL A 397 14.26 -19.60 -14.11
C VAL A 397 14.00 -20.50 -12.90
N VAL A 398 14.11 -19.97 -11.68
CA VAL A 398 13.84 -20.73 -10.44
C VAL A 398 12.40 -21.25 -10.40
N LEU A 399 11.44 -20.43 -10.85
CA LEU A 399 10.04 -20.82 -10.96
C LEU A 399 9.85 -22.03 -11.90
N GLY A 400 10.67 -22.15 -12.96
CA GLY A 400 10.68 -23.31 -13.85
C GLY A 400 11.03 -24.64 -13.17
N TYR A 401 11.77 -24.59 -12.05
CA TYR A 401 12.15 -25.79 -11.27
C TYR A 401 11.11 -26.20 -10.22
N CYS A 402 10.02 -25.43 -10.04
CA CYS A 402 8.97 -25.73 -9.06
C CYS A 402 8.06 -26.92 -9.43
N GLY A 403 8.16 -27.45 -10.65
CA GLY A 403 7.47 -28.67 -11.09
C GLY A 403 5.95 -28.60 -10.89
N TRP A 404 5.38 -29.62 -10.22
CA TRP A 404 3.93 -29.73 -10.01
C TRP A 404 3.33 -28.57 -9.20
N ALA A 405 4.12 -27.91 -8.35
CA ALA A 405 3.63 -26.80 -7.52
C ALA A 405 3.21 -25.58 -8.37
N LEU A 406 3.66 -25.49 -9.62
CA LEU A 406 3.17 -24.51 -10.60
C LEU A 406 1.66 -24.63 -10.85
N LEU A 407 1.10 -25.84 -10.73
CA LEU A 407 -0.34 -26.06 -10.86
C LEU A 407 -1.12 -25.33 -9.76
N ALA A 408 -0.58 -25.27 -8.54
CA ALA A 408 -1.21 -24.53 -7.45
C ALA A 408 -1.21 -23.01 -7.73
N ALA A 409 -0.09 -22.47 -8.23
CA ALA A 409 -0.02 -21.06 -8.63
C ALA A 409 -0.95 -20.74 -9.81
N LEU A 410 -1.03 -21.64 -10.80
CA LEU A 410 -1.95 -21.50 -11.93
C LEU A 410 -3.41 -21.56 -11.47
N ALA A 411 -3.75 -22.48 -10.56
CA ALA A 411 -5.09 -22.59 -10.00
C ALA A 411 -5.49 -21.31 -9.26
N VAL A 412 -4.59 -20.73 -8.46
CA VAL A 412 -4.84 -19.43 -7.80
C VAL A 412 -5.03 -18.31 -8.83
N ALA A 413 -4.20 -18.25 -9.86
CA ALA A 413 -4.35 -17.27 -10.92
C ALA A 413 -5.71 -17.42 -11.64
N LEU A 414 -6.07 -18.64 -12.06
CA LEU A 414 -7.35 -18.96 -12.71
C LEU A 414 -8.54 -18.63 -11.81
N ALA A 415 -8.50 -19.04 -10.54
CA ALA A 415 -9.54 -18.72 -9.55
C ALA A 415 -9.69 -17.20 -9.36
N SER A 416 -8.57 -16.46 -9.36
CA SER A 416 -8.58 -14.99 -9.30
C SER A 416 -9.29 -14.35 -10.50
N PHE A 417 -9.17 -14.95 -11.69
CA PHE A 417 -9.88 -14.50 -12.89
C PHE A 417 -11.36 -14.88 -12.87
N LEU A 418 -11.70 -16.10 -12.43
CA LEU A 418 -13.06 -16.64 -12.38
C LEU A 418 -13.92 -16.06 -11.25
N ALA A 419 -13.32 -15.70 -10.11
CA ALA A 419 -14.04 -15.14 -8.96
C ALA A 419 -14.53 -13.70 -9.21
N ARG A 420 -13.88 -12.94 -10.11
CA ARG A 420 -14.27 -11.56 -10.44
C ARG A 420 -15.70 -11.43 -10.99
N PRO A 421 -16.11 -12.16 -12.05
CA PRO A 421 -17.48 -12.09 -12.55
C PRO A 421 -18.51 -12.52 -11.50
N LEU A 422 -18.20 -13.55 -10.68
CA LEU A 422 -19.09 -14.05 -9.63
C LEU A 422 -19.26 -13.03 -8.49
N MET A 423 -18.19 -12.38 -8.03
CA MET A 423 -18.27 -11.32 -7.01
C MET A 423 -19.00 -10.07 -7.53
N THR A 424 -18.82 -9.73 -8.82
CA THR A 424 -19.62 -8.68 -9.46
C THR A 424 -21.10 -9.08 -9.61
N ALA A 425 -21.42 -10.36 -9.83
CA ALA A 425 -22.80 -10.86 -9.93
C ALA A 425 -23.49 -10.96 -8.55
N ILE A 426 -22.79 -11.40 -7.50
CA ILE A 426 -23.30 -11.48 -6.14
C ILE A 426 -23.52 -10.07 -5.56
N SER A 427 -22.62 -9.11 -5.81
CA SER A 427 -22.84 -7.71 -5.42
C SER A 427 -23.99 -7.05 -6.19
N ARG A 428 -24.31 -7.51 -7.41
CA ARG A 428 -25.50 -7.10 -8.16
C ARG A 428 -26.78 -7.74 -7.60
N ARG A 429 -26.74 -9.02 -7.23
CA ARG A 429 -27.89 -9.73 -6.59
C ARG A 429 -28.20 -9.24 -5.18
N GLY A 430 -27.19 -8.91 -4.37
CA GLY A 430 -27.37 -8.29 -3.05
C GLY A 430 -27.99 -6.90 -3.13
N ARG A 431 -27.62 -6.11 -4.16
CA ARG A 431 -28.27 -4.82 -4.47
C ARG A 431 -29.68 -4.99 -5.05
N ALA A 432 -29.93 -6.05 -5.83
CA ALA A 432 -31.26 -6.36 -6.35
C ALA A 432 -32.21 -6.85 -5.26
N ALA A 433 -31.74 -7.63 -4.28
CA ALA A 433 -32.54 -8.07 -3.12
C ALA A 433 -32.81 -6.91 -2.15
N ALA A 434 -31.82 -6.04 -1.90
CA ALA A 434 -32.03 -4.80 -1.13
C ALA A 434 -32.94 -3.79 -1.86
N GLY A 435 -32.86 -3.74 -3.19
CA GLY A 435 -33.74 -2.93 -4.04
C GLY A 435 -35.17 -3.45 -4.12
N ALA A 436 -35.39 -4.77 -4.09
CA ALA A 436 -36.73 -5.36 -4.16
C ALA A 436 -37.61 -5.05 -2.92
N VAL A 437 -37.01 -4.79 -1.76
CA VAL A 437 -37.72 -4.36 -0.55
C VAL A 437 -38.13 -2.88 -0.61
N LEU A 438 -37.48 -2.07 -1.45
CA LEU A 438 -37.71 -0.63 -1.56
C LEU A 438 -38.63 -0.23 -2.74
N VAL A 439 -39.06 -1.18 -3.59
CA VAL A 439 -39.78 -0.89 -4.85
C VAL A 439 -41.31 -0.98 -4.75
N SER A 440 -41.91 -1.30 -3.59
CA SER A 440 -43.38 -1.37 -3.50
C SER A 440 -44.11 0.00 -3.39
N HIS A 441 -43.41 1.14 -3.45
CA HIS A 441 -44.02 2.44 -3.08
C HIS A 441 -43.80 3.65 -4.01
N SER A 442 -43.44 3.48 -5.29
CA SER A 442 -43.39 4.65 -6.18
C SER A 442 -43.59 4.33 -7.66
N SER A 443 -44.78 3.83 -8.00
CA SER A 443 -45.27 3.88 -9.38
C SER A 443 -46.06 5.17 -9.60
N ARG A 444 -45.43 6.21 -10.18
CA ARG A 444 -46.04 7.20 -11.09
C ARG A 444 -45.01 8.24 -11.56
N LEU A 445 -44.96 8.39 -12.88
CA LEU A 445 -44.53 9.54 -13.70
C LEU A 445 -43.09 9.59 -14.24
N CYS A 446 -43.08 9.38 -15.57
CA CYS A 446 -42.31 10.04 -16.63
C CYS A 446 -40.82 9.73 -16.84
N SER A 447 -40.60 8.94 -17.90
CA SER A 447 -39.37 8.79 -18.68
C SER A 447 -39.19 9.94 -19.69
N VAL A 448 -37.98 10.51 -19.82
CA VAL A 448 -37.37 10.94 -21.10
C VAL A 448 -35.82 10.95 -20.97
N TYR A 449 -35.17 10.00 -21.67
CA TYR A 449 -33.75 9.83 -22.11
C TYR A 449 -32.53 9.84 -21.13
N PRO A 450 -31.45 9.04 -21.42
CA PRO A 450 -30.63 8.40 -20.38
C PRO A 450 -29.20 8.95 -20.27
N TRP A 451 -28.81 9.39 -19.06
CA TRP A 451 -27.41 9.38 -18.62
C TRP A 451 -27.20 8.19 -17.68
N ARG A 452 -26.26 7.30 -18.00
CA ARG A 452 -25.98 6.08 -17.24
C ARG A 452 -25.45 6.42 -15.85
N ALA A 453 -26.34 6.47 -14.87
CA ALA A 453 -26.03 6.53 -13.45
C ALA A 453 -25.56 5.15 -12.95
N GLY A 454 -24.41 5.12 -12.29
CA GLY A 454 -23.87 3.88 -11.76
C GLY A 454 -22.77 4.07 -10.74
N MET A 455 -22.95 4.93 -9.74
CA MET A 455 -22.14 4.93 -8.51
C MET A 455 -23.04 5.35 -7.34
N SER A 456 -23.21 4.42 -6.41
CA SER A 456 -24.00 4.54 -5.18
C SER A 456 -23.09 4.99 -4.02
N ASP A 457 -23.50 6.08 -3.37
CA ASP A 457 -23.42 6.47 -1.94
C ASP A 457 -22.33 5.82 -1.05
N PRO A 458 -21.52 6.64 -0.34
CA PRO A 458 -21.39 6.41 1.09
C PRO A 458 -21.51 7.70 1.93
N ARG A 459 -22.57 7.72 2.76
CA ARG A 459 -22.77 8.59 3.91
C ARG A 459 -21.62 8.54 4.95
N ARG A 460 -21.26 9.74 5.40
CA ARG A 460 -20.82 10.20 6.74
C ARG A 460 -19.35 10.03 7.22
N SER A 461 -18.89 11.15 7.79
CA SER A 461 -17.80 11.40 8.76
C SER A 461 -16.35 11.45 8.26
N VAL A 462 -16.02 12.17 7.20
CA VAL A 462 -16.04 13.62 7.25
C VAL A 462 -15.66 14.23 8.64
N CYS A 463 -14.45 13.95 9.18
CA CYS A 463 -13.76 14.70 10.27
C CYS A 463 -12.37 14.09 10.59
N SER A 464 -11.39 14.12 9.66
CA SER A 464 -9.98 13.80 10.01
C SER A 464 -8.98 14.05 8.87
N MET A 465 -8.61 15.29 8.56
CA MET A 465 -7.31 15.50 7.92
C MET A 465 -6.68 16.81 8.39
N ASN A 466 -5.63 16.76 9.23
CA ASN A 466 -4.76 17.91 9.50
C ASN A 466 -3.28 17.51 9.24
N PHE A 467 -2.46 18.45 8.80
CA PHE A 467 -1.02 18.46 8.47
C PHE A 467 -0.46 19.89 8.72
N PRO A 468 0.87 20.05 8.89
CA PRO A 468 1.41 20.93 9.91
C PRO A 468 2.18 22.14 9.34
N LYS A 469 2.27 23.18 10.18
CA LYS A 469 3.06 24.41 10.06
C LYS A 469 4.57 24.16 9.86
N ARG A 470 5.24 25.04 9.07
CA ARG A 470 6.36 25.88 9.59
C ARG A 470 6.87 26.99 8.64
N ASN A 471 7.13 28.16 9.24
CA ASN A 471 7.67 29.40 8.69
C ASN A 471 9.02 29.34 7.92
N SER A 472 9.01 30.02 6.77
CA SER A 472 9.89 31.10 6.23
C SER A 472 11.36 31.32 6.67
N GLY A 473 12.19 31.62 5.66
CA GLY A 473 13.46 32.38 5.77
C GLY A 473 14.21 32.62 4.43
N ARG A 474 13.93 33.77 3.76
CA ARG A 474 14.74 34.63 2.83
C ARG A 474 16.15 34.15 2.36
N ARG A 475 16.69 34.38 1.14
CA ARG A 475 16.68 35.57 0.22
C ARG A 475 17.45 35.27 -1.12
N SER A 476 17.07 35.99 -2.19
CA SER A 476 17.83 36.45 -3.41
C SER A 476 18.44 35.48 -4.45
N ARG A 477 17.99 35.61 -5.71
CA ARG A 477 18.69 35.23 -6.97
C ARG A 477 19.61 36.37 -7.46
N PRO A 478 20.63 36.08 -8.30
CA PRO A 478 20.47 36.27 -9.76
C PRO A 478 20.97 35.10 -10.63
N GLU A 479 20.49 35.07 -11.87
CA GLU A 479 20.83 34.18 -13.00
C GLU A 479 22.33 34.25 -13.36
N CYS A 480 23.03 33.31 -14.02
CA CYS A 480 22.66 32.61 -15.26
C CYS A 480 23.66 31.48 -15.62
N ALA A 481 23.17 30.55 -16.46
CA ALA A 481 23.85 29.69 -17.44
C ALA A 481 24.86 28.62 -16.98
N GLY A 482 24.44 27.35 -17.06
CA GLY A 482 25.33 26.18 -17.05
C GLY A 482 24.58 24.85 -17.03
N HIS A 483 24.37 24.29 -18.21
CA HIS A 483 24.20 22.87 -18.52
C HIS A 483 24.07 21.88 -17.33
N ALA A 484 22.90 21.22 -17.28
CA ALA A 484 22.75 19.79 -16.97
C ALA A 484 23.61 19.24 -15.83
N ARG A 485 23.17 19.45 -14.59
CA ARG A 485 23.41 18.57 -13.43
C ARG A 485 22.34 18.90 -12.38
N GLU A 486 21.88 17.86 -11.68
CA GLU A 486 21.07 17.94 -10.45
C GLU A 486 19.58 18.30 -10.61
N ALA A 487 18.76 17.29 -10.93
CA ALA A 487 17.38 17.25 -10.43
C ALA A 487 17.42 16.77 -8.96
N GLY A 488 17.96 17.62 -8.09
CA GLY A 488 17.93 17.50 -6.63
C GLY A 488 16.76 18.29 -6.06
N GLU A 489 16.10 17.70 -5.07
CA GLU A 489 15.42 18.39 -3.96
C GLU A 489 14.55 19.61 -4.32
N GLN A 490 13.31 19.36 -4.76
CA GLN A 490 12.24 20.35 -4.63
C GLN A 490 11.63 20.26 -3.22
N GLU A 491 12.14 21.16 -2.38
CA GLU A 491 11.66 21.60 -1.08
C GLU A 491 10.11 21.70 -1.04
N ARG A 492 9.46 20.94 -0.14
CA ARG A 492 7.98 21.01 0.03
C ARG A 492 7.65 22.30 0.79
N ASP A 493 6.86 23.16 0.17
CA ASP A 493 6.32 24.36 0.80
C ASP A 493 5.46 23.99 2.04
N PRO A 494 5.88 24.38 3.25
CA PRO A 494 5.16 24.08 4.49
C PRO A 494 3.81 24.80 4.61
N GLU A 495 3.59 25.92 3.91
CA GLU A 495 2.28 26.60 3.90
C GLU A 495 1.27 25.82 3.06
N LEU A 496 1.69 25.32 1.90
CA LEU A 496 0.87 24.44 1.07
C LEU A 496 0.50 23.15 1.82
N ALA A 497 1.42 22.57 2.60
CA ALA A 497 1.12 21.40 3.42
C ALA A 497 0.05 21.69 4.51
N ALA A 498 0.11 22.85 5.14
CA ALA A 498 -0.87 23.31 6.13
C ALA A 498 -2.22 23.74 5.51
N TYR A 499 -2.23 24.16 4.24
CA TYR A 499 -3.46 24.43 3.51
C TYR A 499 -4.12 23.13 3.04
N MET A 500 -3.34 22.18 2.51
CA MET A 500 -3.83 20.86 2.10
C MET A 500 -4.41 20.08 3.28
N SER A 501 -3.74 20.16 4.42
CA SER A 501 -4.31 19.81 5.72
C SER A 501 -5.71 20.38 5.92
N TRP A 502 -5.87 21.71 5.92
CA TRP A 502 -7.15 22.34 6.20
C TRP A 502 -8.24 21.88 5.22
N VAL A 503 -7.96 21.89 3.91
CA VAL A 503 -8.88 21.40 2.87
C VAL A 503 -9.35 20.00 3.23
N ALA A 504 -8.41 19.15 3.56
CA ALA A 504 -8.65 17.78 3.88
C ALA A 504 -9.48 17.64 5.19
N SER A 505 -9.25 18.46 6.24
CA SER A 505 -10.07 18.45 7.46
C SER A 505 -11.48 18.93 7.20
N THR A 506 -11.67 19.89 6.31
CA THR A 506 -12.97 20.47 5.97
C THR A 506 -13.77 19.53 5.07
N VAL A 507 -13.12 18.89 4.08
CA VAL A 507 -13.71 17.77 3.32
C VAL A 507 -14.03 16.61 4.24
N GLY A 508 -13.16 16.39 5.23
CA GLY A 508 -13.45 15.84 6.54
C GLY A 508 -14.75 16.46 7.05
N GLU A 509 -14.81 17.29 8.07
CA GLU A 509 -16.01 17.75 8.80
C GLU A 509 -17.33 18.07 8.05
N HIS A 510 -17.28 18.54 6.80
CA HIS A 510 -18.44 19.12 6.12
C HIS A 510 -18.79 18.48 4.78
N GLY A 511 -17.93 17.60 4.26
CA GLY A 511 -18.17 16.79 3.07
C GLY A 511 -17.53 17.40 1.84
N TRP A 512 -17.36 18.72 1.82
CA TRP A 512 -16.54 19.43 0.85
C TRP A 512 -15.88 20.65 1.52
N ALA A 513 -14.72 21.03 1.00
CA ALA A 513 -14.06 22.30 1.26
C ALA A 513 -14.26 23.21 0.05
N ILE A 514 -14.14 24.52 0.27
CA ILE A 514 -14.19 25.50 -0.80
C ILE A 514 -12.82 26.17 -0.87
N SER A 515 -12.17 26.03 -2.02
CA SER A 515 -10.91 26.70 -2.33
C SER A 515 -11.18 27.78 -3.37
N GLY A 516 -10.49 28.91 -3.27
CA GLY A 516 -10.72 30.02 -4.18
C GLY A 516 -9.68 31.11 -4.01
N ARG A 517 -9.61 31.99 -5.01
CA ARG A 517 -8.76 33.18 -4.99
C ARG A 517 -9.67 34.40 -5.03
N HIS A 518 -9.43 35.34 -4.11
CA HIS A 518 -10.02 36.67 -4.17
C HIS A 518 -9.53 37.40 -5.41
N GLY A 519 -10.43 38.15 -6.05
CA GLY A 519 -10.10 38.92 -7.24
C GLY A 519 -9.20 40.09 -6.90
N ASP A 520 -8.27 40.39 -7.80
CA ASP A 520 -7.39 41.56 -7.73
C ASP A 520 -7.45 42.34 -9.06
N ARG A 521 -6.48 43.23 -9.29
CA ARG A 521 -6.43 44.03 -10.53
C ARG A 521 -5.99 43.21 -11.74
N GLU A 522 -5.39 42.04 -11.54
CA GLU A 522 -4.77 41.21 -12.57
C GLU A 522 -5.63 40.00 -12.92
N ALA A 523 -6.31 39.41 -11.93
CA ALA A 523 -7.17 38.25 -12.09
C ALA A 523 -8.55 38.43 -11.41
N PRO A 524 -9.66 38.12 -12.11
CA PRO A 524 -10.98 38.02 -11.51
C PRO A 524 -11.07 36.90 -10.45
N PRO A 525 -12.03 36.96 -9.50
CA PRO A 525 -12.18 35.96 -8.45
C PRO A 525 -12.73 34.62 -8.97
N TRP A 526 -12.40 33.54 -8.28
CA TRP A 526 -13.08 32.24 -8.44
C TRP A 526 -13.06 31.44 -7.15
N ALA A 527 -14.02 30.52 -7.04
CA ALA A 527 -14.04 29.49 -6.02
C ALA A 527 -14.52 28.17 -6.61
N TYR A 528 -14.09 27.05 -6.02
CA TYR A 528 -14.49 25.72 -6.40
C TYR A 528 -14.58 24.80 -5.19
N SER A 529 -15.43 23.79 -5.29
CA SER A 529 -15.49 22.73 -4.30
C SER A 529 -14.33 21.75 -4.48
N VAL A 530 -13.90 21.19 -3.36
CA VAL A 530 -13.01 20.04 -3.27
C VAL A 530 -13.70 19.08 -2.31
N GLY A 531 -13.87 17.81 -2.67
CA GLY A 531 -14.44 16.78 -1.79
C GLY A 531 -15.88 16.39 -2.09
N MET A 532 -16.63 17.20 -2.85
CA MET A 532 -18.03 16.94 -3.19
C MET A 532 -18.20 15.65 -4.01
N TRP A 533 -17.23 15.35 -4.87
CA TRP A 533 -17.13 14.08 -5.58
C TRP A 533 -16.97 12.88 -4.64
N LEU A 534 -16.22 13.03 -3.54
CA LEU A 534 -16.03 11.95 -2.57
C LEU A 534 -17.28 11.75 -1.72
N SER A 535 -17.80 12.83 -1.15
CA SER A 535 -18.87 12.77 -0.14
C SER A 535 -20.26 12.62 -0.73
N CYS A 536 -20.52 13.17 -1.92
CA CYS A 536 -21.86 13.17 -2.53
C CYS A 536 -21.95 12.38 -3.84
N GLN A 537 -20.83 11.87 -4.37
CA GLN A 537 -20.78 11.22 -5.69
C GLN A 537 -21.31 12.12 -6.82
N ALA A 538 -21.07 13.43 -6.70
CA ALA A 538 -21.50 14.46 -7.65
C ALA A 538 -20.29 15.21 -8.23
N PRO A 539 -20.40 15.81 -9.44
CA PRO A 539 -19.32 16.62 -10.00
C PRO A 539 -18.92 17.76 -9.05
N GLU A 540 -17.63 18.10 -9.05
CA GLU A 540 -17.18 19.30 -8.34
C GLU A 540 -17.73 20.56 -9.02
N LEU A 541 -17.98 21.60 -8.24
CA LEU A 541 -18.54 22.85 -8.72
C LEU A 541 -17.44 23.91 -8.80
N VAL A 542 -17.44 24.72 -9.86
CA VAL A 542 -16.59 25.90 -9.98
C VAL A 542 -17.42 27.12 -10.36
N VAL A 543 -17.21 28.23 -9.66
CA VAL A 543 -17.86 29.52 -9.91
C VAL A 543 -16.76 30.54 -10.20
N CYS A 544 -16.85 31.20 -11.34
CA CYS A 544 -15.91 32.23 -11.76
C CYS A 544 -16.60 33.61 -11.77
N GLY A 545 -15.84 34.68 -11.55
CA GLY A 545 -16.29 36.06 -11.76
C GLY A 545 -17.19 36.64 -10.67
N LEU A 546 -17.52 35.87 -9.63
CA LEU A 546 -18.21 36.35 -8.43
C LEU A 546 -17.25 36.45 -7.25
N PRO A 547 -17.48 37.38 -6.30
CA PRO A 547 -16.76 37.42 -5.03
C PRO A 547 -16.74 36.04 -4.38
N VAL A 548 -15.60 35.66 -3.79
CA VAL A 548 -15.38 34.31 -3.24
C VAL A 548 -16.46 33.95 -2.21
N GLU A 549 -16.96 34.91 -1.46
CA GLU A 549 -18.01 34.74 -0.46
C GLU A 549 -19.35 34.36 -1.10
N ILE A 550 -19.70 34.99 -2.23
CA ILE A 550 -20.92 34.70 -3.00
C ILE A 550 -20.77 33.37 -3.73
N ALA A 551 -19.62 33.14 -4.35
CA ALA A 551 -19.28 31.88 -5.01
C ALA A 551 -19.35 30.70 -4.02
N ALA A 552 -18.79 30.87 -2.81
CA ALA A 552 -18.84 29.87 -1.77
C ALA A 552 -20.26 29.62 -1.26
N ALA A 553 -21.07 30.67 -1.10
CA ALA A 553 -22.48 30.53 -0.72
C ALA A 553 -23.29 29.76 -1.78
N LEU A 554 -23.06 30.04 -3.07
CA LEU A 554 -23.69 29.29 -4.16
C LEU A 554 -23.26 27.82 -4.18
N ILE A 555 -21.96 27.55 -4.05
CA ILE A 555 -21.44 26.18 -3.99
C ILE A 555 -22.03 25.42 -2.80
N ASN A 556 -22.13 26.05 -1.61
CA ASN A 556 -22.73 25.44 -0.44
C ASN A 556 -24.23 25.18 -0.61
N ALA A 557 -24.98 26.11 -1.21
CA ALA A 557 -26.42 25.95 -1.41
C ALA A 557 -26.73 24.85 -2.44
N ILE A 558 -25.98 24.80 -3.54
CA ILE A 558 -26.09 23.72 -4.53
C ILE A 558 -25.61 22.40 -3.91
N GLY A 559 -24.51 22.43 -3.17
CA GLY A 559 -23.96 21.27 -2.46
C GLY A 559 -24.92 20.66 -1.45
N ALA A 560 -25.66 21.48 -0.71
CA ALA A 560 -26.70 21.02 0.22
C ALA A 560 -27.83 20.28 -0.52
N ARG A 561 -28.32 20.84 -1.63
CA ARG A 561 -29.33 20.19 -2.48
C ARG A 561 -28.84 18.87 -3.08
N ILE A 562 -27.58 18.83 -3.51
CA ILE A 562 -26.90 17.60 -3.96
C ILE A 562 -26.86 16.57 -2.82
N ALA A 563 -26.51 16.98 -1.60
CA ALA A 563 -26.46 16.11 -0.43
C ALA A 563 -27.85 15.57 -0.04
N ASP A 564 -28.91 16.34 -0.29
CA ASP A 564 -30.32 15.93 -0.11
C ASP A 564 -30.83 15.01 -1.24
N GLY A 565 -29.98 14.71 -2.22
CA GLY A 565 -30.22 13.73 -3.28
C GLY A 565 -30.64 14.32 -4.63
N GLU A 566 -30.68 15.65 -4.75
CA GLU A 566 -30.91 16.31 -6.03
C GLU A 566 -29.71 16.16 -6.97
N ARG A 567 -29.95 16.16 -8.27
CA ARG A 567 -28.91 15.96 -9.28
C ARG A 567 -28.93 17.11 -10.25
N PHE A 568 -27.75 17.67 -10.51
CA PHE A 568 -27.53 18.71 -11.51
C PHE A 568 -26.60 18.20 -12.60
N GLY A 569 -26.98 18.41 -13.85
CA GLY A 569 -26.25 18.05 -15.04
C GLY A 569 -26.09 19.23 -16.00
N PRO A 570 -25.28 19.07 -17.06
CA PRO A 570 -25.07 20.12 -18.06
C PRO A 570 -26.37 20.61 -18.68
N GLY A 571 -26.61 21.92 -18.64
CA GLY A 571 -27.78 22.57 -19.21
C GLY A 571 -28.97 22.74 -18.24
N ASP A 572 -28.93 22.15 -17.05
CA ASP A 572 -29.94 22.41 -16.02
C ASP A 572 -29.90 23.90 -15.63
N VAL A 573 -31.06 24.46 -15.29
CA VAL A 573 -31.22 25.86 -14.92
C VAL A 573 -31.84 25.97 -13.53
N LEU A 574 -31.23 26.80 -12.67
CA LEU A 574 -31.69 27.11 -11.33
C LEU A 574 -32.00 28.61 -11.21
N ASP A 575 -33.12 28.94 -10.58
CA ASP A 575 -33.59 30.33 -10.42
C ASP A 575 -33.92 30.73 -8.97
N ASP A 576 -33.73 29.80 -8.03
CA ASP A 576 -34.18 29.90 -6.63
C ASP A 576 -33.03 29.92 -5.60
N ILE A 577 -31.77 29.76 -6.03
CA ILE A 577 -30.62 29.60 -5.12
C ILE A 577 -29.86 30.91 -4.80
N PHE A 578 -30.03 31.97 -5.60
CA PHE A 578 -29.25 33.19 -5.36
C PHE A 578 -29.54 33.77 -3.97
N PRO A 579 -28.51 33.98 -3.11
CA PRO A 579 -28.71 34.34 -1.72
C PRO A 579 -29.45 35.69 -1.61
N SER A 580 -30.60 35.68 -0.93
CA SER A 580 -31.39 36.87 -0.70
C SER A 580 -30.78 37.75 0.41
N GLY A 581 -30.53 39.02 0.07
CA GLY A 581 -30.60 40.17 0.99
C GLY A 581 -29.86 40.11 2.34
N ALA A 582 -28.52 40.02 2.34
CA ALA A 582 -27.62 40.61 3.36
C ALA A 582 -26.14 40.32 3.05
N ALA A 583 -25.83 39.10 2.61
CA ALA A 583 -24.45 38.64 2.36
C ALA A 583 -23.72 39.40 1.23
N ALA A 584 -24.44 39.86 0.20
CA ALA A 584 -23.87 40.61 -0.91
C ALA A 584 -23.33 42.02 -0.54
N ARG A 585 -23.72 42.58 0.62
CA ARG A 585 -23.30 43.93 1.05
C ARG A 585 -21.99 43.95 1.83
N ALA A 586 -21.53 42.82 2.36
CA ALA A 586 -20.42 42.78 3.33
C ALA A 586 -19.02 42.57 2.70
N ALA A 587 -18.90 42.31 1.39
CA ALA A 587 -17.72 41.67 0.81
C ALA A 587 -16.97 42.52 -0.26
N HIS A 588 -16.65 43.80 -0.01
CA HIS A 588 -15.62 44.47 -0.83
C HIS A 588 -14.84 45.58 -0.09
N PRO A 589 -13.50 45.49 0.02
CA PRO A 589 -12.65 46.56 0.56
C PRO A 589 -12.43 47.77 -0.37
N ALA A 590 -13.08 47.81 -1.55
CA ALA A 590 -12.87 48.85 -2.57
C ALA A 590 -14.17 49.44 -3.13
N GLY A 591 -15.30 49.28 -2.44
CA GLY A 591 -16.53 50.04 -2.70
C GLY A 591 -17.26 49.78 -4.03
N ARG A 592 -16.79 48.87 -4.90
CA ARG A 592 -17.54 48.42 -6.08
C ARG A 592 -18.37 47.19 -5.74
N VAL A 593 -19.57 47.40 -5.23
CA VAL A 593 -20.63 46.36 -5.29
C VAL A 593 -20.84 46.02 -6.76
N ILE A 594 -20.84 44.73 -7.14
CA ILE A 594 -21.23 44.29 -8.49
C ILE A 594 -22.75 44.53 -8.63
N ARG A 595 -23.13 45.78 -8.88
CA ARG A 595 -24.51 46.30 -8.83
C ARG A 595 -25.45 45.79 -9.94
N GLY A 596 -25.05 44.81 -10.75
CA GLY A 596 -25.87 44.32 -11.87
C GLY A 596 -26.03 42.80 -11.98
N VAL A 597 -25.50 42.00 -11.04
CA VAL A 597 -25.90 40.58 -10.90
C VAL A 597 -27.25 40.47 -10.16
N VAL A 598 -27.61 41.50 -9.38
CA VAL A 598 -28.90 41.58 -8.68
C VAL A 598 -29.52 42.95 -8.99
N PRO A 599 -30.63 43.02 -9.75
CA PRO A 599 -31.38 44.25 -9.97
C PRO A 599 -31.81 44.88 -8.64
N GLN A 600 -31.68 46.20 -8.51
CA GLN A 600 -32.34 46.93 -7.44
C GLN A 600 -33.86 46.83 -7.63
N GLY A 601 -34.52 45.88 -6.96
CA GLY A 601 -35.98 45.91 -6.84
C GLY A 601 -36.68 44.55 -6.82
N ASP A 602 -36.11 43.50 -7.41
CA ASP A 602 -36.80 42.20 -7.47
C ASP A 602 -35.85 41.03 -7.18
N ARG A 603 -36.17 40.28 -6.12
CA ARG A 603 -35.30 39.29 -5.44
C ARG A 603 -35.33 37.90 -6.12
N ARG A 604 -35.58 37.81 -7.44
CA ARG A 604 -35.83 36.55 -8.19
C ARG A 604 -35.07 36.39 -9.54
N THR A 605 -33.93 37.05 -9.76
CA THR A 605 -33.62 37.51 -11.13
C THR A 605 -32.29 37.10 -11.77
N ALA A 606 -31.43 36.32 -11.12
CA ALA A 606 -30.25 35.72 -11.78
C ALA A 606 -30.43 34.20 -11.90
N LEU A 607 -30.24 33.69 -13.12
CA LEU A 607 -30.25 32.27 -13.45
C LEU A 607 -28.86 31.69 -13.26
N LEU A 608 -28.81 30.46 -12.79
CA LEU A 608 -27.62 29.62 -12.84
C LEU A 608 -27.83 28.53 -13.87
N THR A 609 -26.79 28.18 -14.60
CA THR A 609 -26.77 26.95 -15.39
C THR A 609 -25.44 26.25 -15.25
N PHE A 610 -25.42 24.97 -15.60
CA PHE A 610 -24.25 24.11 -15.44
C PHE A 610 -23.63 23.78 -16.80
N ARG A 611 -22.31 23.92 -16.90
CA ARG A 611 -21.54 23.50 -18.08
C ARG A 611 -20.36 22.62 -17.65
N PRO A 612 -19.97 21.61 -18.46
CA PRO A 612 -18.81 20.79 -18.12
C PRO A 612 -17.53 21.64 -18.14
N VAL A 613 -16.51 21.23 -17.41
CA VAL A 613 -15.18 21.87 -17.44
C VAL A 613 -14.20 20.96 -18.16
N GLU A 614 -13.59 21.50 -19.22
CA GLU A 614 -12.56 20.83 -20.01
C GLU A 614 -11.30 20.53 -19.20
N ILE A 615 -10.60 19.47 -19.62
CA ILE A 615 -9.46 18.94 -18.86
C ILE A 615 -8.28 19.92 -18.83
N ASP A 616 -8.13 20.75 -19.87
CA ASP A 616 -6.99 21.67 -20.04
C ASP A 616 -6.93 22.76 -18.95
N TRP A 617 -8.05 23.05 -18.29
CA TRP A 617 -8.10 24.00 -17.18
C TRP A 617 -7.47 23.46 -15.88
N ARG A 618 -7.00 22.20 -15.86
CA ARG A 618 -6.56 21.43 -14.67
C ARG A 618 -5.09 20.98 -14.69
N ALA A 619 -4.23 21.64 -15.48
CA ALA A 619 -2.80 21.32 -15.40
C ALA A 619 -2.20 21.85 -14.07
N PRO A 620 -1.07 21.28 -13.59
CA PRO A 620 -0.38 21.78 -12.39
C PRO A 620 -0.11 23.29 -12.49
N GLY A 621 -0.44 24.04 -11.44
CA GLY A 621 -0.32 25.50 -11.41
C GLY A 621 -1.48 26.28 -12.06
N ARG A 622 -2.56 25.62 -12.47
CA ARG A 622 -3.74 26.27 -13.08
C ARG A 622 -4.91 26.40 -12.09
N LEU A 623 -6.09 26.74 -12.62
CA LEU A 623 -7.32 27.14 -11.90
C LEU A 623 -7.69 26.22 -10.72
N LEU A 624 -7.48 24.91 -10.88
CA LEU A 624 -7.95 23.85 -9.97
C LEU A 624 -6.80 23.09 -9.26
N ALA A 625 -5.61 23.70 -9.15
CA ALA A 625 -4.41 23.05 -8.65
C ALA A 625 -4.53 22.44 -7.24
N ILE A 626 -5.35 23.03 -6.36
CA ILE A 626 -5.57 22.48 -5.01
C ILE A 626 -6.31 21.15 -5.08
N SER A 627 -7.33 21.10 -5.92
CA SER A 627 -8.06 19.87 -6.20
C SER A 627 -7.15 18.81 -6.81
N ASP A 628 -6.33 19.18 -7.79
CA ASP A 628 -5.40 18.23 -8.42
C ASP A 628 -4.38 17.66 -7.42
N THR A 629 -3.94 18.48 -6.47
CA THR A 629 -3.06 18.03 -5.39
C THR A 629 -3.80 17.13 -4.39
N PHE A 630 -5.06 17.45 -4.07
CA PHE A 630 -5.90 16.70 -3.15
C PHE A 630 -6.30 15.32 -3.71
N TYR A 631 -6.71 15.24 -4.98
CA TYR A 631 -7.13 13.99 -5.64
C TYR A 631 -5.97 13.19 -6.24
N GLY A 632 -4.81 13.81 -6.45
CA GLY A 632 -3.63 13.18 -7.03
C GLY A 632 -3.90 12.67 -8.45
N MET A 633 -3.97 11.34 -8.60
CA MET A 633 -4.18 10.68 -9.89
C MET A 633 -5.66 10.58 -10.29
N VAL A 634 -6.59 10.86 -9.37
CA VAL A 634 -8.03 10.85 -9.65
C VAL A 634 -8.42 12.18 -10.28
N ARG A 635 -9.18 12.14 -11.39
CA ARG A 635 -9.68 13.34 -12.07
C ARG A 635 -11.20 13.38 -11.98
N PRO A 636 -11.79 14.01 -10.95
CA PRO A 636 -13.25 14.10 -10.83
C PRO A 636 -13.83 15.00 -11.93
N PRO A 637 -15.06 14.75 -12.41
CA PRO A 637 -15.76 15.65 -13.32
C PRO A 637 -16.07 16.96 -12.60
N TYR A 638 -16.07 18.07 -13.35
CA TYR A 638 -16.45 19.39 -12.82
C TYR A 638 -17.58 19.98 -13.65
N LEU A 639 -18.45 20.71 -12.97
CA LEU A 639 -19.44 21.59 -13.56
C LEU A 639 -19.09 23.03 -13.20
N GLN A 640 -18.93 23.86 -14.22
CA GLN A 640 -18.96 25.30 -14.08
C GLN A 640 -20.40 25.73 -13.81
N VAL A 641 -20.60 26.43 -12.70
CA VAL A 641 -21.84 27.14 -12.39
C VAL A 641 -21.75 28.52 -13.03
N VAL A 642 -22.47 28.69 -14.12
CA VAL A 642 -22.50 29.93 -14.91
C VAL A 642 -23.70 30.77 -14.46
N TRP A 643 -23.47 32.02 -14.15
CA TRP A 643 -24.53 32.97 -13.77
C TRP A 643 -24.90 33.89 -14.93
N SER A 644 -26.19 34.26 -15.00
CA SER A 644 -26.71 35.22 -15.97
C SER A 644 -26.64 36.67 -15.47
N ASP A 645 -26.75 37.62 -16.39
CA ASP A 645 -26.88 39.04 -16.05
C ASP A 645 -28.28 39.37 -15.49
N GLY A 646 -28.49 40.63 -15.08
CA GLY A 646 -29.79 41.10 -14.58
C GLY A 646 -30.95 40.99 -15.58
N ASN A 647 -30.68 40.72 -16.87
CA ASN A 647 -31.68 40.47 -17.91
C ASN A 647 -31.87 38.96 -18.18
N ARG A 648 -31.37 38.09 -17.29
CA ARG A 648 -31.38 36.63 -17.40
C ARG A 648 -30.66 36.08 -18.63
N ARG A 649 -29.68 36.80 -19.18
CA ARG A 649 -28.88 36.34 -20.32
C ARG A 649 -27.56 35.72 -19.86
N PHE A 650 -27.12 34.65 -20.50
CA PHE A 650 -25.83 34.01 -20.23
C PHE A 650 -24.69 34.58 -21.10
N PRO A 651 -23.39 34.36 -20.74
CA PRO A 651 -22.26 34.97 -21.45
C PRO A 651 -22.16 34.71 -22.96
N TRP A 652 -22.75 33.61 -23.46
CA TRP A 652 -22.78 33.27 -24.89
C TRP A 652 -24.00 33.84 -25.62
N GLU A 653 -24.97 34.42 -24.90
CA GLU A 653 -26.21 34.89 -25.50
C GLU A 653 -26.07 36.33 -26.02
N PRO A 654 -26.61 36.64 -27.21
CA PRO A 654 -26.60 38.00 -27.73
C PRO A 654 -27.22 38.96 -26.71
N GLY A 655 -26.59 40.11 -26.47
CA GLY A 655 -27.08 41.12 -25.55
C GLY A 655 -26.77 40.88 -24.07
N PHE A 656 -25.89 39.91 -23.74
CA PHE A 656 -25.29 39.81 -22.40
C PHE A 656 -24.57 41.11 -22.02
N HIS A 657 -24.79 41.57 -20.80
CA HIS A 657 -24.29 42.87 -20.34
C HIS A 657 -22.76 42.98 -20.44
N ALA A 658 -22.27 43.89 -21.29
CA ALA A 658 -20.85 44.03 -21.63
C ALA A 658 -19.93 44.28 -20.41
N GLY A 659 -20.44 44.91 -19.36
CA GLY A 659 -19.70 45.12 -18.11
C GLY A 659 -19.36 43.85 -17.32
N PHE A 660 -19.95 42.71 -17.68
CA PHE A 660 -19.61 41.38 -17.14
C PHE A 660 -18.79 40.53 -18.13
N GLY A 661 -18.53 41.05 -19.32
CA GLY A 661 -17.68 40.40 -20.31
C GLY A 661 -16.29 40.11 -19.76
N GLY A 662 -15.84 38.87 -19.88
CA GLY A 662 -14.53 38.43 -19.41
C GLY A 662 -14.44 38.13 -17.90
N LEU A 663 -15.51 38.33 -17.12
CA LEU A 663 -15.54 37.91 -15.71
C LEU A 663 -15.65 36.40 -15.55
N GLN A 664 -16.31 35.72 -16.49
CA GLN A 664 -16.44 34.27 -16.52
C GLN A 664 -15.79 33.73 -17.79
N PRO A 665 -14.85 32.78 -17.71
CA PRO A 665 -14.37 32.06 -18.88
C PRO A 665 -15.39 30.99 -19.28
N LEU A 666 -15.32 30.52 -20.52
CA LEU A 666 -16.12 29.40 -21.00
C LEU A 666 -15.33 28.11 -20.76
N LEU A 667 -15.44 27.53 -19.55
CA LEU A 667 -14.60 26.41 -19.13
C LEU A 667 -14.91 25.11 -19.88
N TRP A 668 -16.02 25.03 -20.61
CA TRP A 668 -16.35 23.90 -21.49
C TRP A 668 -15.64 23.95 -22.85
N LEU A 669 -14.92 25.04 -23.13
CA LEU A 669 -14.05 25.16 -24.29
C LEU A 669 -12.59 24.92 -23.87
N PRO A 670 -11.74 24.41 -24.77
CA PRO A 670 -10.30 24.46 -24.60
C PRO A 670 -9.84 25.87 -24.24
N ARG A 671 -8.79 25.96 -23.42
CA ARG A 671 -8.30 27.26 -22.92
C ARG A 671 -7.92 28.22 -24.06
N ASP A 672 -7.31 27.69 -25.11
CA ASP A 672 -6.84 28.47 -26.26
C ASP A 672 -7.98 28.94 -27.18
N ASP A 673 -9.15 28.31 -27.05
CA ASP A 673 -10.37 28.70 -27.79
C ASP A 673 -11.17 29.78 -27.05
N ASN A 674 -10.76 30.16 -25.83
CA ASN A 674 -11.38 31.26 -25.10
C ASN A 674 -10.87 32.62 -25.60
N PRO A 675 -11.70 33.68 -25.59
CA PRO A 675 -11.26 35.03 -25.89
C PRO A 675 -10.07 35.44 -24.99
N PRO A 676 -9.06 36.17 -25.54
CA PRO A 676 -7.93 36.66 -24.77
C PRO A 676 -8.39 37.43 -23.52
N SER A 677 -8.02 36.94 -22.34
CA SER A 677 -8.46 37.51 -21.06
C SER A 677 -7.45 37.23 -19.95
N ALA A 678 -7.73 37.68 -18.72
CA ALA A 678 -6.94 37.29 -17.56
C ALA A 678 -6.96 35.76 -17.34
N TRP A 679 -8.07 35.09 -17.68
CA TRP A 679 -8.23 33.65 -17.55
C TRP A 679 -7.29 32.85 -18.45
N THR A 680 -7.06 33.31 -19.68
CA THR A 680 -6.14 32.65 -20.61
C THR A 680 -4.66 32.93 -20.31
N ARG A 681 -4.34 33.73 -19.27
CA ARG A 681 -2.97 34.04 -18.81
C ARG A 681 -2.72 33.71 -17.33
N LEU A 682 -3.59 32.93 -16.71
CA LEU A 682 -3.54 32.61 -15.26
C LEU A 682 -2.22 31.98 -14.80
N ASP A 683 -1.56 31.19 -15.64
CA ASP A 683 -0.25 30.57 -15.39
C ASP A 683 0.92 31.57 -15.35
N GLN A 684 0.72 32.80 -15.85
CA GLN A 684 1.69 33.89 -15.76
C GLN A 684 1.48 34.74 -14.51
N LEU A 685 0.40 34.50 -13.75
CA LEU A 685 -0.06 35.28 -12.59
C LEU A 685 0.01 34.49 -11.26
N THR A 686 0.53 33.26 -11.29
CA THR A 686 0.62 32.31 -10.15
C THR A 686 2.05 32.06 -9.73
#